data_AF-A0ABD0NF63-F1
#
_entry.id   AF-A0ABD0NF63-F1
#
_cell.length_a   1.000
_cell.length_b   1.000
_cell.length_c   1.000
_cell.angle_alpha   90.00
_cell.angle_beta   90.00
_cell.angle_gamma   90.00
#
_symmetry.space_group_name_H-M   'P 1'
#
loop_
_entity.id
_entity.type
_entity.pdbx_description
1 polymer ?
#
loop_
_entity_poly.entity_id
_entity_poly.type
_entity_poly.pdbx_seq_one_letter_code
_entity_poly.pdbx_strand_id
1 'polypeptide(L)'
;KESGICEKVEHLFQRLCLDNRYQCKLKAADVLQLTSHSLQFHESCAEKDLIQTFLQKLLMMNYRARYIKSNETDKQHDEKQRDNDLFEDEADVDVFTEMLLFTEETNRREAIHPMDVQMAVFHCADSFLKQLMVTKLSQCQYALPLLVPDPFTHDIEFPLWTFRQINKSWKMNNAKNEIISTIQPVWKAETPMVSFFRFGSLSSSKSQLINSLINDKHNMFFHRNCPGSSKIRLLMDGVVEIAWYFPSGKDTDKFNQCIAFCNLHGDAADHEKQLQILTKMASVNVVILPRLDRNDKSGEQIQKLFKDRKPLIFLFTEDKSRVTKMRKGKYKIGLKDRSQSDVSEDLEQVINKCLSFSSSESLSLFKLEDVSKCSGIRVDEDHDSDCKRGKEVAQQMRDLLEEKNLTEIKESFLPCQGKLWHQWCEKNKELHRSQGNERDMVIKQEQDMKKTREDQHVLDICEFIKLFITEVNSQSPNEKMFFLKWITILLDEYTSSDLSTLRYKYYEKWSEVLKLREKNGITEQQVATNLTDEQTELDRIAKALQAATFGLEHILREIGQIYESCQSVNKNKEGLPCDFSSLPGLAAEMMISGFPLELMDGDAAHVPVVWVTAVLHELIQKLGDKRVFVLSVLGIQSSGKSTMLNAMFGLQFAVSAGRCTRGAFMQLVKVSEEMKEQLKFDFILVVDTEGLRAPELAGRSTRHQDNELATFVVGLGNLTLINIFGENPSELQEILQIVVQAFMRMKKVNLSPSCVFVHQNISDVTAGEKNMEGRRRLQQTLDEMTKIAAKDEVYVAECFSDVITFDIRKDVKYFAQLWEGSPPMVPPNPSYCENIQELKTTVFSHALKSDGLKLTHLKSRINDLWEALLNERFVFSFRNSLEIATYRKLETEYSKTMLDIENEFYNNIENERIDEVSESHLREKLKVKSGEVEKSMSQLFEKDKDKDILKQQANDPVLYFEKKSKEYYGIFQKYCQGATSDAIFGEIICQKLKEPIQKSVCKDTARDLTNEIRTNCESLNGNRSKLEKYILKTLAEKEDFEKYMNYLNNPRDHFKSFISDEVSQYITDKFEVSVRPKMREKTELLHQKIIEAVHNATTLVNTTNGDVQKWLNHFTQQLSNVLIFSVKDLNGVSHDSVNDFSLLEDVIRVELKSVSSEIKQKFSTETFPVNLEHKDRPDEILIDHLCQCCWVQCPFCGASCTNTIEKHSGDHSVPFHRVNGFTG
;
A
#
# COMPACT_ATOMS: atom_id res chain seq x y z
N LYS A 1 -40.25 1.91 45.10
CA LYS A 1 -38.79 1.74 44.90
C LYS A 1 -38.40 2.08 43.46
N GLU A 2 -39.18 1.66 42.46
CA GLU A 2 -38.91 1.90 41.03
C GLU A 2 -38.97 3.38 40.62
N SER A 3 -39.95 4.17 41.08
CA SER A 3 -40.05 5.61 40.76
C SER A 3 -38.83 6.43 41.17
N GLY A 4 -38.23 6.13 42.34
CA GLY A 4 -37.06 6.83 42.86
C GLY A 4 -35.73 6.41 42.23
N ILE A 5 -35.68 5.33 41.43
CA ILE A 5 -34.48 4.96 40.65
C ILE A 5 -34.47 5.73 39.33
N CYS A 6 -35.62 5.83 38.65
CA CYS A 6 -35.75 6.65 37.44
C CYS A 6 -35.38 8.11 37.69
N GLU A 7 -35.87 8.71 38.78
CA GLU A 7 -35.51 10.10 39.17
C GLU A 7 -34.00 10.29 39.37
N LYS A 8 -33.32 9.29 39.95
CA LYS A 8 -31.85 9.34 40.13
C LYS A 8 -31.10 9.20 38.82
N VAL A 9 -31.60 8.38 37.89
CA VAL A 9 -31.02 8.22 36.54
C VAL A 9 -31.21 9.51 35.73
N GLU A 10 -32.39 10.13 35.79
CA GLU A 10 -32.66 11.42 35.15
C GLU A 10 -31.72 12.51 35.71
N HIS A 11 -31.55 12.57 37.03
CA HIS A 11 -30.61 13.50 37.66
C HIS A 11 -29.14 13.23 37.27
N LEU A 12 -28.74 11.97 37.09
CA LEU A 12 -27.42 11.63 36.55
C LEU A 12 -27.26 12.17 35.13
N PHE A 13 -28.27 12.02 34.28
CA PHE A 13 -28.23 12.50 32.89
C PHE A 13 -28.16 14.04 32.86
N GLN A 14 -28.84 14.73 33.77
CA GLN A 14 -28.74 16.18 33.97
C GLN A 14 -27.31 16.62 34.31
N ARG A 15 -26.68 15.96 35.28
CA ARG A 15 -25.30 16.26 35.69
C ARG A 15 -24.29 16.06 34.56
N LEU A 16 -24.55 15.10 33.68
CA LEU A 16 -23.74 14.81 32.50
C LEU A 16 -24.13 15.64 31.26
N CYS A 17 -25.04 16.60 31.39
CA CYS A 17 -25.55 17.45 30.32
C CYS A 17 -26.15 16.64 29.14
N LEU A 18 -26.86 15.55 29.46
CA LEU A 18 -27.59 14.70 28.52
C LEU A 18 -29.10 15.00 28.48
N ASP A 19 -29.52 16.11 29.09
CA ASP A 19 -30.92 16.54 29.09
C ASP A 19 -31.45 16.70 27.67
N ASN A 20 -32.54 16.00 27.36
CA ASN A 20 -33.15 15.88 26.04
C ASN A 20 -32.44 14.94 25.03
N ARG A 21 -31.29 14.32 25.38
CA ARG A 21 -30.53 13.44 24.46
C ARG A 21 -30.99 11.98 24.40
N TYR A 22 -31.94 11.58 25.24
CA TYR A 22 -32.63 10.30 25.05
C TYR A 22 -33.52 10.32 23.79
N GLN A 23 -33.98 11.51 23.36
CA GLN A 23 -34.70 11.72 22.10
C GLN A 23 -33.76 12.16 20.94
N CYS A 24 -32.71 12.94 21.22
CA CYS A 24 -31.68 13.33 20.26
C CYS A 24 -30.34 12.64 20.53
N LYS A 25 -30.12 11.49 19.87
CA LYS A 25 -28.93 10.64 20.07
C LYS A 25 -27.61 11.34 19.68
N LEU A 26 -26.56 11.04 20.43
CA LEU A 26 -25.17 11.38 20.11
C LEU A 26 -24.74 10.62 18.85
N LYS A 27 -24.13 11.32 17.90
CA LYS A 27 -23.68 10.73 16.63
C LYS A 27 -22.17 10.56 16.58
N ALA A 28 -21.71 9.55 15.84
CA ALA A 28 -20.27 9.33 15.63
C ALA A 28 -19.58 10.56 15.00
N ALA A 29 -20.24 11.22 14.06
CA ALA A 29 -19.71 12.41 13.38
C ALA A 29 -19.43 13.60 14.33
N ASP A 30 -20.21 13.74 15.40
CA ASP A 30 -20.02 14.81 16.39
C ASP A 30 -18.80 14.53 17.28
N VAL A 31 -18.51 13.25 17.55
CA VAL A 31 -17.41 12.81 18.40
C VAL A 31 -16.07 12.80 17.65
N LEU A 32 -16.10 12.53 16.34
CA LEU A 32 -14.92 12.53 15.46
C LEU A 32 -14.49 13.95 15.01
N GLN A 33 -15.30 14.98 15.33
CA GLN A 33 -14.98 16.37 15.00
C GLN A 33 -13.81 16.90 15.83
N LEU A 34 -12.93 17.70 15.20
CA LEU A 34 -11.85 18.38 15.91
C LEU A 34 -12.38 19.55 16.75
N THR A 35 -12.19 19.47 18.06
CA THR A 35 -12.66 20.44 19.07
C THR A 35 -11.52 21.00 19.89
N SER A 36 -11.71 22.17 20.52
CA SER A 36 -10.73 22.75 21.45
C SER A 36 -10.40 21.78 22.59
N HIS A 37 -11.43 21.12 23.14
CA HIS A 37 -11.29 20.05 24.15
C HIS A 37 -10.40 18.90 23.68
N SER A 38 -10.50 18.49 22.41
CA SER A 38 -9.72 17.37 21.86
C SER A 38 -8.20 17.63 21.78
N LEU A 39 -7.78 18.88 21.96
CA LEU A 39 -6.37 19.30 21.95
C LEU A 39 -5.75 19.34 23.36
N GLN A 40 -6.57 19.27 24.41
CA GLN A 40 -6.08 19.34 25.79
C GLN A 40 -5.99 17.96 26.43
N PHE A 41 -4.90 17.72 27.18
CA PHE A 41 -4.77 16.52 27.99
C PHE A 41 -5.46 16.76 29.35
N HIS A 42 -6.59 16.10 29.57
CA HIS A 42 -7.34 16.20 30.82
C HIS A 42 -7.08 15.00 31.71
N GLU A 43 -6.27 15.14 32.77
CA GLU A 43 -6.23 14.14 33.86
C GLU A 43 -7.51 14.17 34.69
N SER A 44 -8.04 15.37 34.91
CA SER A 44 -9.31 15.63 35.56
C SER A 44 -10.11 16.68 34.79
N CYS A 45 -11.42 16.68 34.98
CA CYS A 45 -12.33 17.63 34.32
C CYS A 45 -13.56 17.91 35.18
N ALA A 46 -14.33 18.96 34.84
CA ALA A 46 -15.62 19.20 35.47
C ALA A 46 -16.62 18.10 35.11
N GLU A 47 -17.65 17.86 35.93
CA GLU A 47 -18.65 16.81 35.67
C GLU A 47 -19.29 16.90 34.28
N LYS A 48 -19.58 18.13 33.84
CA LYS A 48 -20.13 18.43 32.51
C LYS A 48 -19.24 17.99 31.34
N ASP A 49 -17.93 17.86 31.54
CA ASP A 49 -16.94 17.54 30.51
C ASP A 49 -16.52 16.06 30.56
N LEU A 50 -17.08 15.27 31.50
CA LEU A 50 -16.73 13.85 31.70
C LEU A 50 -16.98 13.01 30.46
N ILE A 51 -18.13 13.18 29.79
CA ILE A 51 -18.48 12.43 28.58
C ILE A 51 -17.49 12.69 27.46
N GLN A 52 -17.20 13.97 27.20
CA GLN A 52 -16.31 14.37 26.11
C GLN A 52 -14.88 13.87 26.38
N THR A 53 -14.41 13.98 27.62
CA THR A 53 -13.10 13.49 28.05
C THR A 53 -13.01 11.96 27.96
N PHE A 54 -14.06 11.25 28.38
CA PHE A 54 -14.16 9.79 28.26
C PHE A 54 -14.05 9.33 26.81
N LEU A 55 -14.85 9.91 25.91
CA LEU A 55 -14.87 9.57 24.50
C LEU A 55 -13.54 9.87 23.82
N GLN A 56 -12.92 11.02 24.10
CA GLN A 56 -11.62 11.38 23.51
C GLN A 56 -10.50 10.44 23.95
N LYS A 57 -10.39 10.15 25.25
CA LYS A 57 -9.42 9.17 25.76
C LYS A 57 -9.64 7.80 25.13
N LEU A 58 -10.90 7.38 25.00
CA LEU A 58 -11.25 6.11 24.38
C LEU A 58 -10.87 6.05 22.89
N LEU A 59 -11.14 7.10 22.11
CA LEU A 59 -10.77 7.19 20.70
C LEU A 59 -9.25 7.06 20.47
N MET A 60 -8.47 7.64 21.39
CA MET A 60 -7.01 7.60 21.40
C MET A 60 -6.41 6.29 21.92
N MET A 61 -7.25 5.27 22.20
CA MET A 61 -6.85 3.99 22.78
C MET A 61 -6.24 4.09 24.19
N ASN A 62 -6.62 5.12 24.95
CA ASN A 62 -6.16 5.28 26.32
C ASN A 62 -7.04 4.44 27.27
N TYR A 63 -6.53 3.28 27.71
CA TYR A 63 -7.23 2.42 28.68
C TYR A 63 -7.35 3.04 30.08
N ARG A 64 -6.90 4.28 30.31
CA ARG A 64 -7.22 5.04 31.53
C ARG A 64 -8.52 5.84 31.41
N ALA A 65 -9.25 5.71 30.29
CA ALA A 65 -10.53 6.40 30.07
C ALA A 65 -11.57 6.15 31.17
N ARG A 66 -11.55 4.98 31.84
CA ARG A 66 -12.46 4.64 32.96
C ARG A 66 -12.03 5.21 34.32
N TYR A 67 -10.92 5.95 34.41
CA TYR A 67 -10.34 6.44 35.67
C TYR A 67 -10.23 7.97 35.74
N ILE A 68 -11.11 8.69 35.03
CA ILE A 68 -11.13 10.16 35.01
C ILE A 68 -11.57 10.68 36.39
N LYS A 69 -10.82 11.62 36.95
CA LYS A 69 -11.18 12.30 38.19
C LYS A 69 -12.05 13.52 37.89
N SER A 70 -13.13 13.72 38.65
CA SER A 70 -13.89 14.97 38.59
C SER A 70 -13.22 16.01 39.50
N ASN A 71 -13.05 17.24 39.00
CA ASN A 71 -12.65 18.37 39.84
C ASN A 71 -13.87 18.80 40.65
N GLU A 72 -13.95 18.42 41.92
CA GLU A 72 -14.91 19.02 42.84
C GLU A 72 -14.64 20.53 42.88
N THR A 73 -15.70 21.33 42.77
CA THR A 73 -15.60 22.79 42.92
C THR A 73 -15.47 23.09 44.41
N ASP A 74 -14.29 22.87 44.98
CA ASP A 74 -13.90 23.46 46.26
C ASP A 74 -13.69 24.97 46.05
N LYS A 75 -14.79 25.68 45.87
CA LYS A 75 -14.88 27.11 46.18
C LYS A 75 -15.63 27.22 47.49
N GLN A 76 -14.99 26.92 48.61
CA GLN A 76 -15.22 27.62 49.88
C GLN A 76 -14.21 27.22 50.96
N HIS A 77 -13.60 28.27 51.53
CA HIS A 77 -12.77 28.31 52.75
C HIS A 77 -11.31 27.84 52.65
N ASP A 78 -10.51 28.62 51.91
CA ASP A 78 -9.22 29.11 52.46
C ASP A 78 -9.52 29.96 53.72
N GLU A 79 -10.01 29.33 54.80
CA GLU A 79 -9.73 29.88 56.11
C GLU A 79 -8.28 29.55 56.40
N LYS A 80 -7.46 30.61 56.35
CA LYS A 80 -6.15 30.66 56.98
C LYS A 80 -6.23 29.88 58.30
N GLN A 81 -5.69 28.67 58.31
CA GLN A 81 -5.20 28.07 59.54
C GLN A 81 -4.14 29.05 60.07
N ARG A 82 -4.57 29.93 60.97
CA ARG A 82 -3.65 30.54 61.90
C ARG A 82 -3.16 29.39 62.76
N ASP A 83 -1.91 29.01 62.56
CA ASP A 83 -1.11 28.32 63.57
C ASP A 83 -1.22 29.14 64.86
N ASN A 84 -2.12 28.72 65.74
CA ASN A 84 -2.05 29.05 67.15
C ASN A 84 -1.66 27.76 67.86
N ASP A 85 -0.35 27.60 68.01
CA ASP A 85 0.27 26.72 68.98
C ASP A 85 -0.24 27.11 70.38
N LEU A 86 -1.23 26.37 70.87
CA LEU A 86 -1.56 26.31 72.30
C LEU A 86 -1.88 24.86 72.65
N PHE A 87 -0.83 24.06 72.83
CA PHE A 87 -0.90 22.87 73.65
C PHE A 87 -0.28 23.21 75.01
N GLU A 88 -1.12 23.56 75.99
CA GLU A 88 -0.86 23.18 77.38
C GLU A 88 -2.16 22.62 77.99
N ASP A 89 -1.93 21.53 78.72
CA ASP A 89 -2.80 20.75 79.60
C ASP A 89 -3.73 19.67 79.03
N GLU A 90 -3.33 18.43 79.35
CA GLU A 90 -4.03 17.16 79.24
C GLU A 90 -5.36 17.15 80.02
N ALA A 91 -6.43 16.71 79.35
CA ALA A 91 -7.51 15.93 79.99
C ALA A 91 -8.29 15.14 78.93
N ASP A 92 -8.18 13.80 79.00
CA ASP A 92 -9.03 12.77 78.38
C ASP A 92 -10.06 13.25 77.34
N VAL A 93 -9.61 13.51 76.11
CA VAL A 93 -10.51 13.54 74.96
C VAL A 93 -10.56 12.13 74.40
N ASP A 94 -11.67 11.45 74.68
CA ASP A 94 -11.95 10.12 74.16
C ASP A 94 -11.90 10.16 72.61
N VAL A 95 -11.04 9.34 72.02
CA VAL A 95 -10.88 9.15 70.56
C VAL A 95 -12.24 8.90 69.90
N PHE A 96 -13.17 8.23 70.59
CA PHE A 96 -14.51 8.01 70.08
C PHE A 96 -15.34 9.29 69.99
N THR A 97 -15.11 10.28 70.86
CA THR A 97 -15.83 11.56 70.85
C THR A 97 -15.29 12.47 69.74
N GLU A 98 -13.98 12.50 69.50
CA GLU A 98 -13.40 13.19 68.33
C GLU A 98 -13.85 12.56 67.01
N MET A 99 -13.85 11.22 66.89
CA MET A 99 -14.33 10.52 65.69
C MET A 99 -15.83 10.75 65.41
N LEU A 100 -16.65 10.90 66.46
CA LEU A 100 -18.08 11.20 66.32
C LEU A 100 -18.32 12.65 65.88
N LEU A 101 -17.46 13.60 66.23
CA LEU A 101 -17.59 15.00 65.80
C LEU A 101 -17.29 15.19 64.30
N PHE A 102 -16.59 14.27 63.64
CA PHE A 102 -16.40 14.24 62.18
C PHE A 102 -17.59 13.65 61.39
N THR A 103 -18.67 13.21 62.06
CA THR A 103 -19.82 12.56 61.41
C THR A 103 -20.94 13.51 60.97
N GLU A 104 -20.77 14.84 61.11
CA GLU A 104 -21.60 15.76 60.35
C GLU A 104 -21.21 15.65 58.86
N GLU A 105 -21.97 14.82 58.12
CA GLU A 105 -21.96 14.77 56.66
C GLU A 105 -22.21 16.19 56.12
N THR A 106 -21.13 16.95 55.93
CA THR A 106 -21.14 18.06 54.99
C THR A 106 -21.65 17.49 53.66
N ASN A 107 -22.74 18.06 53.13
CA ASN A 107 -23.38 17.72 51.85
C ASN A 107 -22.40 17.77 50.67
N ARG A 108 -21.43 16.86 50.61
CA ARG A 108 -20.56 16.66 49.45
C ARG A 108 -21.40 15.96 48.40
N ARG A 109 -21.50 16.58 47.23
CA ARG A 109 -22.17 15.97 46.08
C ARG A 109 -21.47 14.64 45.77
N GLU A 110 -22.23 13.56 45.78
CA GLU A 110 -21.69 12.23 45.52
C GLU A 110 -21.06 12.16 44.11
N ALA A 111 -19.81 11.69 44.04
CA ALA A 111 -19.08 11.55 42.79
C ALA A 111 -19.77 10.56 41.83
N ILE A 112 -19.79 10.89 40.54
CA ILE A 112 -20.38 10.05 39.49
C ILE A 112 -19.52 8.80 39.27
N HIS A 113 -20.14 7.62 39.29
CA HIS A 113 -19.44 6.36 39.05
C HIS A 113 -18.94 6.28 37.58
N PRO A 114 -17.66 5.94 37.30
CA PRO A 114 -17.13 5.96 35.93
C PRO A 114 -17.86 5.06 34.94
N MET A 115 -18.32 3.89 35.39
CA MET A 115 -19.12 3.00 34.55
C MET A 115 -20.51 3.57 34.22
N ASP A 116 -21.06 4.44 35.06
CA ASP A 116 -22.32 5.14 34.74
C ASP A 116 -22.08 6.18 33.64
N VAL A 117 -20.90 6.82 33.56
CA VAL A 117 -20.54 7.68 32.43
C VAL A 117 -20.49 6.87 31.13
N GLN A 118 -19.82 5.71 31.13
CA GLN A 118 -19.76 4.83 29.96
C GLN A 118 -21.16 4.39 29.51
N MET A 119 -21.99 3.93 30.43
CA MET A 119 -23.32 3.43 30.10
C MET A 119 -24.29 4.55 29.71
N ALA A 120 -24.19 5.74 30.31
CA ALA A 120 -24.97 6.90 29.88
C ALA A 120 -24.67 7.26 28.41
N VAL A 121 -23.39 7.25 28.03
CA VAL A 121 -23.00 7.44 26.62
C VAL A 121 -23.53 6.30 25.74
N PHE A 122 -23.45 5.04 26.19
CA PHE A 122 -23.99 3.90 25.45
C PHE A 122 -25.48 4.06 25.17
N HIS A 123 -26.28 4.42 26.18
CA HIS A 123 -27.74 4.58 26.04
C HIS A 123 -28.12 5.79 25.17
N CYS A 124 -27.35 6.88 25.23
CA CYS A 124 -27.63 8.09 24.43
C CYS A 124 -26.98 8.08 23.03
N ALA A 125 -26.22 7.05 22.67
CA ALA A 125 -25.54 6.95 21.37
C ALA A 125 -26.44 6.37 20.27
N ASP A 126 -26.23 6.83 19.03
CA ASP A 126 -26.75 6.16 17.84
C ASP A 126 -26.01 4.83 17.56
N SER A 127 -26.56 4.02 16.66
CA SER A 127 -26.04 2.68 16.36
C SER A 127 -24.58 2.73 15.87
N PHE A 128 -24.18 3.79 15.16
CA PHE A 128 -22.82 3.96 14.65
C PHE A 128 -21.83 4.35 15.76
N LEU A 129 -22.20 5.26 16.65
CA LEU A 129 -21.39 5.63 17.81
C LEU A 129 -21.28 4.48 18.80
N LYS A 130 -22.35 3.70 19.04
CA LYS A 130 -22.29 2.46 19.83
C LYS A 130 -21.24 1.50 19.26
N GLN A 131 -21.28 1.24 17.94
CA GLN A 131 -20.32 0.36 17.28
C GLN A 131 -18.87 0.89 17.36
N LEU A 132 -18.66 2.18 17.14
CA LEU A 132 -17.34 2.82 17.29
C LEU A 132 -16.83 2.69 18.73
N MET A 133 -17.69 2.98 19.72
CA MET A 133 -17.34 2.93 21.13
C MET A 133 -16.94 1.51 21.55
N VAL A 134 -17.74 0.48 21.22
CA VAL A 134 -17.45 -0.91 21.58
C VAL A 134 -16.19 -1.42 20.89
N THR A 135 -15.94 -1.00 19.64
CA THR A 135 -14.70 -1.31 18.92
C THR A 135 -13.48 -0.72 19.65
N LYS A 136 -13.55 0.54 20.09
CA LYS A 136 -12.48 1.18 20.87
C LYS A 136 -12.34 0.57 22.27
N LEU A 137 -13.42 0.19 22.94
CA LEU A 137 -13.37 -0.56 24.21
C LEU A 137 -12.59 -1.87 24.04
N SER A 138 -12.82 -2.59 22.93
CA SER A 138 -12.12 -3.84 22.62
C SER A 138 -10.62 -3.63 22.33
N GLN A 139 -10.26 -2.53 21.68
CA GLN A 139 -8.86 -2.13 21.45
C GLN A 139 -8.14 -1.82 22.77
N CYS A 140 -8.84 -1.21 23.73
CA CYS A 140 -8.34 -0.96 25.09
C CYS A 140 -8.32 -2.19 26.00
N GLN A 141 -8.68 -3.39 25.50
CA GLN A 141 -8.81 -4.63 26.28
C GLN A 141 -9.85 -4.58 27.41
N TYR A 142 -10.87 -3.74 27.28
CA TYR A 142 -11.98 -3.74 28.22
C TYR A 142 -12.99 -4.84 27.93
N ALA A 143 -13.73 -5.24 28.96
CA ALA A 143 -14.95 -6.00 28.81
C ALA A 143 -16.03 -5.18 28.08
N LEU A 144 -16.82 -5.87 27.25
CA LEU A 144 -17.79 -5.29 26.33
C LEU A 144 -19.23 -5.55 26.81
N PRO A 145 -20.18 -4.62 26.61
CA PRO A 145 -21.58 -4.85 26.98
C PRO A 145 -22.22 -5.95 26.12
N LEU A 146 -22.69 -7.03 26.75
CA LEU A 146 -23.36 -8.17 26.11
C LEU A 146 -24.88 -8.12 26.27
N LEU A 147 -25.38 -7.87 27.49
CA LEU A 147 -26.80 -7.68 27.75
C LEU A 147 -26.96 -6.40 28.54
N VAL A 148 -27.70 -5.44 28.00
CA VAL A 148 -27.83 -4.10 28.55
C VAL A 148 -29.31 -3.84 28.86
N PRO A 149 -29.71 -3.83 30.14
CA PRO A 149 -31.07 -3.44 30.51
C PRO A 149 -31.27 -1.94 30.26
N ASP A 150 -32.38 -1.57 29.65
CA ASP A 150 -32.78 -0.17 29.53
C ASP A 150 -33.21 0.37 30.91
N PRO A 151 -32.68 1.52 31.36
CA PRO A 151 -32.98 2.04 32.69
C PRO A 151 -34.43 2.53 32.84
N PHE A 152 -35.16 2.78 31.75
CA PHE A 152 -36.53 3.30 31.74
C PHE A 152 -37.57 2.24 31.33
N THR A 153 -37.28 1.40 30.32
CA THR A 153 -38.22 0.37 29.84
C THR A 153 -38.00 -1.00 30.46
N HIS A 154 -36.81 -1.24 31.04
CA HIS A 154 -36.35 -2.55 31.52
C HIS A 154 -36.25 -3.65 30.45
N ASP A 155 -36.37 -3.28 29.16
CA ASP A 155 -36.07 -4.19 28.06
C ASP A 155 -34.57 -4.49 28.04
N ILE A 156 -34.21 -5.73 27.73
CA ILE A 156 -32.82 -6.14 27.64
C ILE A 156 -32.37 -6.03 26.18
N GLU A 157 -31.48 -5.09 25.90
CA GLU A 157 -30.83 -4.93 24.59
C GLU A 157 -29.62 -5.88 24.48
N PHE A 158 -29.54 -6.63 23.38
CA PHE A 158 -28.34 -7.35 22.94
C PHE A 158 -27.73 -6.60 21.75
N PRO A 159 -26.62 -5.86 21.96
CA PRO A 159 -26.07 -4.96 20.95
C PRO A 159 -25.17 -5.69 19.94
N LEU A 160 -25.71 -6.67 19.20
CA LEU A 160 -24.97 -7.53 18.27
C LEU A 160 -24.26 -6.73 17.16
N TRP A 161 -24.89 -5.68 16.64
CA TRP A 161 -24.33 -4.78 15.63
C TRP A 161 -22.94 -4.25 16.04
N THR A 162 -22.76 -3.98 17.34
CA THR A 162 -21.53 -3.38 17.87
C THR A 162 -20.32 -4.31 17.84
N PHE A 163 -20.54 -5.63 17.75
CA PHE A 163 -19.47 -6.64 17.69
C PHE A 163 -18.99 -6.94 16.27
N ARG A 164 -19.73 -6.51 15.23
CA ARG A 164 -19.48 -6.90 13.83
C ARG A 164 -18.10 -6.48 13.29
N GLN A 165 -17.53 -5.39 13.79
CA GLN A 165 -16.21 -4.87 13.39
C GLN A 165 -15.02 -5.37 14.25
N ILE A 166 -15.27 -6.20 15.26
CA ILE A 166 -14.24 -6.61 16.20
C ILE A 166 -13.55 -7.88 15.72
N ASN A 167 -12.36 -7.71 15.17
CA ASN A 167 -11.45 -8.79 14.79
C ASN A 167 -10.39 -9.01 15.87
N LYS A 168 -10.14 -10.27 16.22
CA LYS A 168 -9.08 -10.67 17.15
C LYS A 168 -8.22 -11.75 16.52
N SER A 169 -6.95 -11.77 16.90
CA SER A 169 -5.99 -12.77 16.47
C SER A 169 -5.41 -13.50 17.68
N TRP A 170 -5.22 -14.81 17.54
CA TRP A 170 -4.69 -15.66 18.60
C TRP A 170 -3.98 -16.89 18.01
N LYS A 171 -3.26 -17.62 18.84
CA LYS A 171 -2.57 -18.84 18.44
C LYS A 171 -3.02 -20.02 19.29
N MET A 172 -3.33 -21.15 18.67
CA MET A 172 -3.80 -22.36 19.35
C MET A 172 -3.13 -23.61 18.78
N ASN A 173 -3.03 -24.65 19.60
CA ASN A 173 -2.48 -25.93 19.18
C ASN A 173 -3.56 -26.76 18.48
N ASN A 174 -3.27 -27.27 17.30
CA ASN A 174 -4.16 -28.18 16.59
C ASN A 174 -4.10 -29.60 17.19
N ALA A 175 -4.91 -30.52 16.67
CA ALA A 175 -4.92 -31.92 17.13
C ALA A 175 -3.58 -32.67 16.95
N LYS A 176 -2.65 -32.13 16.14
CA LYS A 176 -1.29 -32.62 15.93
C LYS A 176 -0.24 -31.88 16.79
N ASN A 177 -0.66 -31.01 17.71
CA ASN A 177 0.19 -30.15 18.55
C ASN A 177 1.00 -29.09 17.78
N GLU A 178 0.57 -28.71 16.58
CA GLU A 178 1.18 -27.60 15.82
C GLU A 178 0.46 -26.28 16.14
N ILE A 179 1.22 -25.18 16.25
CA ILE A 179 0.69 -23.85 16.54
C ILE A 179 0.06 -23.26 15.27
N ILE A 180 -1.25 -23.06 15.28
CA ILE A 180 -2.01 -22.37 14.22
C ILE A 180 -2.28 -20.94 14.67
N SER A 181 -2.05 -19.97 13.78
CA SER A 181 -2.48 -18.59 13.97
C SER A 181 -3.85 -18.37 13.34
N THR A 182 -4.80 -17.88 14.11
CA THR A 182 -6.17 -17.62 13.67
C THR A 182 -6.46 -16.13 13.79
N ILE A 183 -7.11 -15.55 12.78
CA ILE A 183 -7.67 -14.19 12.81
C ILE A 183 -9.12 -14.33 12.41
N GLN A 184 -10.04 -13.90 13.27
CA GLN A 184 -11.47 -14.03 12.99
C GLN A 184 -12.28 -12.96 13.75
N PRO A 185 -13.45 -12.56 13.22
CA PRO A 185 -14.41 -11.77 13.98
C PRO A 185 -14.87 -12.50 15.25
N VAL A 186 -14.95 -11.79 16.38
CA VAL A 186 -15.31 -12.37 17.68
C VAL A 186 -16.73 -12.95 17.71
N TRP A 187 -17.64 -12.43 16.89
CA TRP A 187 -19.02 -12.91 16.84
C TRP A 187 -19.15 -14.30 16.19
N LYS A 188 -18.20 -14.67 15.33
CA LYS A 188 -18.13 -15.97 14.62
C LYS A 188 -17.31 -17.01 15.38
N ALA A 189 -16.46 -16.56 16.30
CA ALA A 189 -15.59 -17.43 17.07
C ALA A 189 -16.40 -18.39 17.96
N GLU A 190 -16.19 -19.69 17.76
CA GLU A 190 -16.77 -20.74 18.60
C GLU A 190 -15.88 -20.94 19.82
N THR A 191 -16.35 -20.54 21.01
CA THR A 191 -15.53 -20.55 22.22
C THR A 191 -16.31 -21.16 23.38
N PRO A 192 -15.67 -21.88 24.31
CA PRO A 192 -16.31 -22.18 25.58
C PRO A 192 -16.59 -20.89 26.36
N MET A 193 -17.75 -20.83 27.02
CA MET A 193 -18.17 -19.67 27.80
C MET A 193 -18.16 -19.99 29.30
N VAL A 194 -17.47 -19.17 30.08
CA VAL A 194 -17.47 -19.22 31.55
C VAL A 194 -18.29 -18.04 32.07
N SER A 195 -19.39 -18.34 32.78
CA SER A 195 -20.28 -17.32 33.32
C SER A 195 -20.04 -17.11 34.82
N PHE A 196 -19.88 -15.86 35.24
CA PHE A 196 -19.68 -15.45 36.62
C PHE A 196 -20.85 -14.61 37.14
N PHE A 197 -21.45 -15.07 38.25
CA PHE A 197 -22.53 -14.36 38.94
C PHE A 197 -22.49 -14.57 40.45
N ARG A 198 -23.15 -13.69 41.20
CA ARG A 198 -23.18 -13.72 42.66
C ARG A 198 -24.62 -13.70 43.18
N PHE A 199 -24.80 -14.25 44.38
CA PHE A 199 -26.02 -14.10 45.16
C PHE A 199 -25.72 -13.36 46.47
N GLY A 200 -26.51 -12.34 46.78
CA GLY A 200 -26.34 -11.50 47.96
C GLY A 200 -25.13 -10.57 47.89
N SER A 201 -25.01 -9.68 48.87
CA SER A 201 -23.86 -8.78 49.02
C SER A 201 -22.63 -9.54 49.53
N LEU A 202 -21.47 -9.33 48.90
CA LEU A 202 -20.26 -10.11 49.16
C LEU A 202 -19.09 -9.23 49.61
N SER A 203 -18.30 -9.78 50.53
CA SER A 203 -17.03 -9.19 50.97
C SER A 203 -15.94 -9.27 49.92
N SER A 204 -16.01 -10.17 48.93
CA SER A 204 -15.00 -10.33 47.85
C SER A 204 -15.51 -9.78 46.51
N SER A 205 -14.62 -9.16 45.72
CA SER A 205 -14.98 -8.62 44.41
C SER A 205 -14.93 -9.69 43.31
N LYS A 206 -16.07 -9.95 42.68
CA LYS A 206 -16.20 -10.87 41.56
C LYS A 206 -15.37 -10.45 40.34
N SER A 207 -15.50 -9.20 39.90
CA SER A 207 -14.79 -8.68 38.72
C SER A 207 -13.28 -8.72 38.90
N GLN A 208 -12.78 -8.50 40.12
CA GLN A 208 -11.37 -8.62 40.44
C GLN A 208 -10.86 -10.06 40.29
N LEU A 209 -11.63 -11.06 40.75
CA LEU A 209 -11.29 -12.49 40.56
C LEU A 209 -11.21 -12.86 39.08
N ILE A 210 -12.16 -12.36 38.26
CA ILE A 210 -12.17 -12.61 36.82
C ILE A 210 -10.93 -11.97 36.16
N ASN A 211 -10.58 -10.74 36.54
CA ASN A 211 -9.38 -10.09 36.01
C ASN A 211 -8.12 -10.90 36.35
N SER A 212 -7.93 -11.30 37.61
CA SER A 212 -6.77 -12.13 38.00
C SER A 212 -6.68 -13.45 37.21
N LEU A 213 -7.83 -14.03 36.84
CA LEU A 213 -7.88 -15.21 35.98
C LEU A 213 -7.46 -14.92 34.54
N ILE A 214 -7.91 -13.82 33.95
CA ILE A 214 -7.67 -13.51 32.53
C ILE A 214 -6.33 -12.80 32.32
N ASN A 215 -6.09 -11.69 33.03
CA ASN A 215 -4.90 -10.86 32.95
C ASN A 215 -4.67 -10.12 34.29
N ASP A 216 -3.56 -10.44 34.95
CA ASP A 216 -3.18 -9.87 36.25
C ASP A 216 -2.63 -8.43 36.15
N LYS A 217 -2.21 -7.99 34.97
CA LYS A 217 -1.62 -6.66 34.73
C LYS A 217 -2.62 -5.59 34.32
N HIS A 218 -3.78 -6.00 33.80
CA HIS A 218 -4.77 -5.08 33.26
C HIS A 218 -6.20 -5.46 33.66
N ASN A 219 -6.95 -4.49 34.20
CA ASN A 219 -8.33 -4.68 34.61
C ASN A 219 -9.30 -4.58 33.42
N MET A 220 -9.64 -5.73 32.83
CA MET A 220 -10.62 -5.81 31.74
C MET A 220 -12.04 -5.47 32.23
N PHE A 221 -12.45 -6.06 33.36
CA PHE A 221 -13.69 -5.76 34.05
C PHE A 221 -13.45 -4.71 35.13
N PHE A 222 -14.28 -3.66 35.17
CA PHE A 222 -14.19 -2.66 36.23
C PHE A 222 -14.59 -3.29 37.59
N HIS A 223 -13.81 -3.03 38.64
CA HIS A 223 -14.04 -3.59 39.97
C HIS A 223 -14.00 -2.52 41.06
N ARG A 224 -14.48 -2.86 42.26
CA ARG A 224 -14.70 -1.90 43.36
C ARG A 224 -13.44 -1.22 43.92
N ASN A 225 -12.24 -1.74 43.62
CA ASN A 225 -10.98 -1.14 44.05
C ASN A 225 -10.34 -0.32 42.91
N CYS A 226 -11.00 -0.18 41.76
CA CYS A 226 -10.57 0.72 40.71
C CYS A 226 -10.68 2.18 41.16
N PRO A 227 -9.78 3.08 40.71
CA PRO A 227 -9.90 4.51 40.96
C PRO A 227 -11.26 5.06 40.50
N GLY A 228 -11.87 5.93 41.31
CA GLY A 228 -13.18 6.53 41.02
C GLY A 228 -14.38 5.60 41.29
N SER A 229 -14.17 4.35 41.71
CA SER A 229 -15.28 3.48 42.11
C SER A 229 -16.04 4.08 43.29
N SER A 230 -17.37 4.02 43.22
CA SER A 230 -18.28 4.41 44.31
C SER A 230 -19.23 3.26 44.65
N LYS A 231 -19.87 3.32 45.83
CA LYS A 231 -20.88 2.32 46.21
C LYS A 231 -22.16 2.43 45.37
N ILE A 232 -22.46 3.63 44.89
CA ILE A 232 -23.69 3.97 44.17
C ILE A 232 -23.39 3.94 42.68
N ARG A 233 -23.93 2.94 42.00
CA ARG A 233 -23.93 2.80 40.54
C ARG A 233 -25.39 2.68 40.09
N LEU A 234 -25.77 3.41 39.06
CA LEU A 234 -27.17 3.53 38.63
C LEU A 234 -27.47 2.74 37.36
N LEU A 235 -26.49 2.55 36.48
CA LEU A 235 -26.70 1.99 35.14
C LEU A 235 -26.07 0.61 34.92
N MET A 236 -25.32 0.09 35.90
CA MET A 236 -24.59 -1.16 35.76
C MET A 236 -25.31 -2.39 36.31
N ASP A 237 -26.26 -2.25 37.23
CA ASP A 237 -26.95 -3.42 37.79
C ASP A 237 -27.80 -4.11 36.71
N GLY A 238 -27.62 -5.44 36.55
CA GLY A 238 -28.25 -6.22 35.50
C GLY A 238 -27.54 -6.21 34.15
N VAL A 239 -26.50 -5.38 33.97
CA VAL A 239 -25.64 -5.42 32.78
C VAL A 239 -24.79 -6.69 32.81
N VAL A 240 -24.72 -7.39 31.68
CA VAL A 240 -23.75 -8.47 31.46
C VAL A 240 -22.63 -7.93 30.59
N GLU A 241 -21.39 -8.00 31.07
CA GLU A 241 -20.19 -7.74 30.27
C GLU A 241 -19.53 -9.05 29.81
N ILE A 242 -18.89 -9.05 28.65
CA ILE A 242 -18.12 -10.17 28.08
C ILE A 242 -16.68 -9.75 27.75
N ALA A 243 -15.72 -10.64 28.00
CA ALA A 243 -14.34 -10.52 27.56
C ALA A 243 -13.81 -11.88 27.10
N TRP A 244 -12.73 -11.91 26.34
CA TRP A 244 -12.13 -13.15 25.86
C TRP A 244 -10.69 -13.27 26.35
N TYR A 245 -10.30 -14.50 26.71
CA TYR A 245 -8.91 -14.89 26.82
C TYR A 245 -8.44 -15.45 25.48
N PHE A 246 -7.39 -14.86 24.92
CA PHE A 246 -6.78 -15.26 23.66
C PHE A 246 -5.40 -15.87 23.93
N PRO A 247 -5.18 -17.15 23.60
CA PRO A 247 -3.88 -17.79 23.78
C PRO A 247 -2.80 -17.21 22.84
N SER A 248 -1.56 -17.19 23.32
CA SER A 248 -0.38 -16.74 22.58
C SER A 248 0.36 -17.89 21.89
N GLY A 249 0.00 -19.14 22.19
CA GLY A 249 0.66 -20.36 21.70
C GLY A 249 1.93 -20.70 22.49
N LYS A 250 2.07 -20.18 23.71
CA LYS A 250 3.23 -20.43 24.59
C LYS A 250 2.82 -21.36 25.73
N ASP A 251 3.77 -22.11 26.25
CA ASP A 251 3.55 -22.99 27.43
C ASP A 251 3.16 -22.22 28.70
N THR A 252 3.36 -20.89 28.71
CA THR A 252 2.95 -19.99 29.80
C THR A 252 1.49 -19.53 29.70
N ASP A 253 0.74 -19.94 28.67
CA ASP A 253 -0.68 -19.60 28.54
C ASP A 253 -1.50 -20.33 29.62
N LYS A 254 -2.41 -19.60 30.29
CA LYS A 254 -3.34 -20.16 31.29
C LYS A 254 -4.37 -21.12 30.70
N PHE A 255 -4.70 -20.90 29.42
CA PHE A 255 -5.68 -21.70 28.68
C PHE A 255 -5.16 -21.96 27.27
N ASN A 256 -5.27 -23.22 26.80
CA ASN A 256 -4.78 -23.63 25.48
C ASN A 256 -5.74 -23.30 24.32
N GLN A 257 -6.92 -22.77 24.64
CA GLN A 257 -7.96 -22.42 23.68
C GLN A 257 -8.55 -21.05 24.05
N CYS A 258 -9.20 -20.41 23.08
CA CYS A 258 -9.91 -19.15 23.32
C CYS A 258 -11.13 -19.40 24.22
N ILE A 259 -11.33 -18.59 25.26
CA ILE A 259 -12.44 -18.72 26.22
C ILE A 259 -13.14 -17.38 26.40
N ALA A 260 -14.46 -17.37 26.31
CA ALA A 260 -15.30 -16.23 26.65
C ALA A 260 -15.63 -16.21 28.16
N PHE A 261 -15.47 -15.05 28.79
CA PHE A 261 -15.79 -14.81 30.19
C PHE A 261 -16.90 -13.78 30.30
N CYS A 262 -18.01 -14.15 30.94
CA CYS A 262 -19.14 -13.25 31.15
C CYS A 262 -19.32 -12.89 32.61
N ASN A 263 -19.64 -11.62 32.89
CA ASN A 263 -19.82 -11.09 34.23
C ASN A 263 -21.20 -10.40 34.36
N LEU A 264 -22.11 -10.98 35.16
CA LEU A 264 -23.42 -10.37 35.45
C LEU A 264 -23.34 -9.37 36.61
N HIS A 265 -23.39 -8.07 36.36
CA HIS A 265 -23.39 -7.06 37.42
C HIS A 265 -24.70 -7.05 38.22
N GLY A 266 -24.62 -6.60 39.48
CA GLY A 266 -25.75 -6.69 40.42
C GLY A 266 -25.83 -8.02 41.17
N ASP A 267 -26.98 -8.27 41.80
CA ASP A 267 -27.34 -9.54 42.43
C ASP A 267 -28.08 -10.41 41.41
N ALA A 268 -27.66 -11.66 41.22
CA ALA A 268 -28.28 -12.54 40.24
C ALA A 268 -29.74 -12.90 40.59
N ALA A 269 -30.12 -12.80 41.87
CA ALA A 269 -31.51 -13.02 42.30
C ALA A 269 -32.46 -11.98 41.70
N ASP A 270 -31.99 -10.74 41.49
CA ASP A 270 -32.80 -9.63 40.97
C ASP A 270 -32.87 -9.62 39.42
N HIS A 271 -32.07 -10.44 38.75
CA HIS A 271 -31.89 -10.43 37.29
C HIS A 271 -32.08 -11.82 36.68
N GLU A 272 -33.24 -12.42 36.93
CA GLU A 272 -33.53 -13.80 36.55
C GLU A 272 -33.34 -14.08 35.04
N LYS A 273 -33.80 -13.17 34.17
CA LYS A 273 -33.70 -13.35 32.71
C LYS A 273 -32.24 -13.45 32.26
N GLN A 274 -31.38 -12.51 32.68
CA GLN A 274 -29.95 -12.52 32.38
C GLN A 274 -29.27 -13.78 32.93
N LEU A 275 -29.62 -14.20 34.14
CA LEU A 275 -29.12 -15.44 34.74
C LEU A 275 -29.52 -16.68 33.92
N GLN A 276 -30.76 -16.76 33.45
CA GLN A 276 -31.24 -17.87 32.62
C GLN A 276 -30.50 -17.92 31.27
N ILE A 277 -30.31 -16.77 30.60
CA ILE A 277 -29.56 -16.69 29.33
C ILE A 277 -28.11 -17.15 29.54
N LEU A 278 -27.44 -16.60 30.55
CA LEU A 278 -26.05 -16.92 30.86
C LEU A 278 -25.86 -18.41 31.17
N THR A 279 -26.73 -18.99 31.99
CA THR A 279 -26.61 -20.40 32.39
C THR A 279 -26.97 -21.36 31.26
N LYS A 280 -27.89 -20.96 30.37
CA LYS A 280 -28.20 -21.67 29.12
C LYS A 280 -27.03 -21.66 28.14
N MET A 281 -26.24 -20.58 28.07
CA MET A 281 -25.13 -20.46 27.12
C MET A 281 -23.78 -20.96 27.67
N ALA A 282 -23.56 -20.86 28.98
CA ALA A 282 -22.28 -21.17 29.59
C ALA A 282 -21.89 -22.66 29.46
N SER A 283 -20.61 -22.90 29.16
CA SER A 283 -19.96 -24.20 29.29
C SER A 283 -19.57 -24.48 30.75
N VAL A 284 -19.25 -23.43 31.52
CA VAL A 284 -18.97 -23.53 32.97
C VAL A 284 -19.64 -22.36 33.69
N ASN A 285 -20.36 -22.65 34.77
CA ASN A 285 -20.93 -21.62 35.65
C ASN A 285 -20.09 -21.47 36.91
N VAL A 286 -19.78 -20.24 37.30
CA VAL A 286 -19.05 -19.90 38.52
C VAL A 286 -19.93 -18.99 39.38
N VAL A 287 -20.22 -19.45 40.59
CA VAL A 287 -21.18 -18.80 41.50
C VAL A 287 -20.48 -18.41 42.77
N ILE A 288 -20.63 -17.15 43.17
CA ILE A 288 -20.06 -16.63 44.41
C ILE A 288 -21.16 -16.41 45.44
N LEU A 289 -20.98 -16.95 46.64
CA LEU A 289 -21.93 -16.87 47.75
C LEU A 289 -21.21 -16.89 49.11
N PRO A 290 -21.80 -16.37 50.19
CA PRO A 290 -21.17 -16.41 51.52
C PRO A 290 -21.11 -17.82 52.09
N ARG A 291 -22.28 -18.44 52.22
CA ARG A 291 -22.53 -19.82 52.62
C ARG A 291 -23.78 -20.32 51.92
N LEU A 292 -23.94 -21.64 51.83
CA LEU A 292 -25.21 -22.26 51.43
C LEU A 292 -26.15 -22.25 52.65
N ASP A 293 -27.18 -21.40 52.61
CA ASP A 293 -28.30 -21.45 53.56
C ASP A 293 -29.54 -22.02 52.85
N ARG A 294 -30.25 -22.95 53.51
CA ARG A 294 -31.50 -23.52 53.00
C ARG A 294 -32.66 -22.52 53.01
N ASN A 295 -32.56 -21.47 53.83
CA ASN A 295 -33.57 -20.42 53.97
C ASN A 295 -33.32 -19.22 53.04
N ASP A 296 -32.31 -19.30 52.17
CA ASP A 296 -31.98 -18.22 51.25
C ASP A 296 -33.05 -18.09 50.15
N LYS A 297 -33.43 -16.85 49.83
CA LYS A 297 -34.38 -16.53 48.76
C LYS A 297 -33.87 -17.02 47.39
N SER A 298 -32.55 -17.09 47.22
CA SER A 298 -31.87 -17.63 46.05
C SER A 298 -31.77 -19.17 46.01
N GLY A 299 -32.28 -19.86 47.05
CA GLY A 299 -32.09 -21.31 47.22
C GLY A 299 -32.65 -22.16 46.08
N GLU A 300 -33.81 -21.81 45.51
CA GLU A 300 -34.41 -22.52 44.38
C GLU A 300 -33.55 -22.42 43.11
N GLN A 301 -33.06 -21.22 42.80
CA GLN A 301 -32.19 -20.96 41.65
C GLN A 301 -30.87 -21.72 41.78
N ILE A 302 -30.23 -21.67 42.96
CA ILE A 302 -29.01 -22.42 43.24
C ILE A 302 -29.25 -23.94 43.12
N GLN A 303 -30.39 -24.44 43.61
CA GLN A 303 -30.72 -25.86 43.51
C GLN A 303 -30.93 -26.29 42.05
N LYS A 304 -31.56 -25.45 41.22
CA LYS A 304 -31.72 -25.68 39.78
C LYS A 304 -30.35 -25.79 39.09
N LEU A 305 -29.43 -24.85 39.36
CA LEU A 305 -28.06 -24.86 38.83
C LEU A 305 -27.26 -26.08 39.29
N PHE A 306 -27.44 -26.47 40.55
CA PHE A 306 -26.76 -27.64 41.08
C PHE A 306 -27.23 -28.90 40.36
N LYS A 307 -28.56 -29.08 40.18
CA LYS A 307 -29.18 -30.22 39.49
C LYS A 307 -28.84 -30.32 38.00
N ASP A 308 -28.56 -29.19 37.35
CA ASP A 308 -28.17 -29.12 35.94
C ASP A 308 -26.91 -29.97 35.63
N ARG A 309 -26.80 -30.50 34.41
CA ARG A 309 -25.65 -31.31 33.97
C ARG A 309 -24.39 -30.48 33.74
N LYS A 310 -24.52 -29.18 33.46
CA LYS A 310 -23.40 -28.29 33.16
C LYS A 310 -22.43 -28.16 34.34
N PRO A 311 -21.12 -28.06 34.07
CA PRO A 311 -20.15 -27.78 35.10
C PRO A 311 -20.49 -26.54 35.96
N LEU A 312 -20.29 -26.66 37.27
CA LEU A 312 -20.58 -25.60 38.25
C LEU A 312 -19.47 -25.53 39.29
N ILE A 313 -18.96 -24.33 39.54
CA ILE A 313 -17.94 -24.03 40.54
C ILE A 313 -18.54 -23.07 41.57
N PHE A 314 -18.59 -23.49 42.83
CA PHE A 314 -18.99 -22.62 43.94
C PHE A 314 -17.76 -21.98 44.58
N LEU A 315 -17.80 -20.66 44.71
CA LEU A 315 -16.83 -19.84 45.44
C LEU A 315 -17.47 -19.34 46.73
N PHE A 316 -16.98 -19.80 47.87
CA PHE A 316 -17.50 -19.44 49.19
C PHE A 316 -16.65 -18.37 49.86
N THR A 317 -17.22 -17.20 50.14
CA THR A 317 -16.47 -16.09 50.76
C THR A 317 -16.07 -16.36 52.21
N GLU A 318 -16.77 -17.26 52.91
CA GLU A 318 -16.49 -17.59 54.31
C GLU A 318 -15.74 -18.93 54.52
N ASP A 319 -15.44 -19.65 53.45
CA ASP A 319 -14.73 -20.94 53.50
C ASP A 319 -13.24 -20.77 53.20
N LYS A 320 -12.39 -21.57 53.85
CA LYS A 320 -10.93 -21.59 53.66
C LYS A 320 -10.45 -22.80 52.83
N SER A 321 -11.34 -23.73 52.49
CA SER A 321 -10.97 -24.95 51.74
C SER A 321 -10.36 -24.61 50.37
N ARG A 322 -9.33 -25.35 49.92
CA ARG A 322 -8.87 -25.34 48.52
C ARG A 322 -9.92 -26.00 47.61
N VAL A 323 -9.53 -26.52 46.44
CA VAL A 323 -10.43 -27.22 45.53
C VAL A 323 -10.98 -28.52 46.15
N THR A 324 -12.29 -28.56 46.34
CA THR A 324 -13.03 -29.77 46.75
C THR A 324 -13.99 -30.19 45.63
N LYS A 325 -13.83 -31.42 45.11
CA LYS A 325 -14.78 -32.00 44.15
C LYS A 325 -15.98 -32.56 44.89
N MET A 326 -17.17 -32.00 44.67
CA MET A 326 -18.40 -32.47 45.32
C MET A 326 -18.99 -33.68 44.58
N ARG A 327 -19.06 -33.59 43.24
CA ARG A 327 -19.46 -34.67 42.33
C ARG A 327 -18.90 -34.41 40.94
N LYS A 328 -19.13 -35.32 39.97
CA LYS A 328 -18.67 -35.12 38.58
C LYS A 328 -19.19 -33.77 38.05
N GLY A 329 -18.28 -32.91 37.60
CA GLY A 329 -18.58 -31.57 37.08
C GLY A 329 -18.93 -30.49 38.13
N LYS A 330 -18.96 -30.80 39.43
CA LYS A 330 -19.33 -29.83 40.47
C LYS A 330 -18.21 -29.66 41.50
N TYR A 331 -17.74 -28.43 41.66
CA TYR A 331 -16.57 -28.10 42.47
C TYR A 331 -16.89 -26.99 43.48
N LYS A 332 -16.08 -26.96 44.54
CA LYS A 332 -16.15 -25.98 45.63
C LYS A 332 -14.75 -25.44 45.90
N ILE A 333 -14.64 -24.13 46.08
CA ILE A 333 -13.40 -23.42 46.43
C ILE A 333 -13.74 -22.37 47.49
N GLY A 334 -12.94 -22.27 48.54
CA GLY A 334 -13.04 -21.22 49.56
C GLY A 334 -12.19 -20.00 49.22
N LEU A 335 -12.65 -18.82 49.60
CA LEU A 335 -11.98 -17.52 49.39
C LEU A 335 -11.44 -16.89 50.68
N LYS A 336 -11.87 -17.37 51.86
CA LYS A 336 -11.52 -16.76 53.15
C LYS A 336 -10.05 -16.97 53.47
N ASP A 337 -9.37 -15.89 53.85
CA ASP A 337 -7.94 -15.86 54.22
C ASP A 337 -7.00 -16.41 53.13
N ARG A 338 -7.40 -16.26 51.85
CA ARG A 338 -6.60 -16.69 50.70
C ARG A 338 -6.24 -15.52 49.80
N SER A 339 -5.06 -15.59 49.19
CA SER A 339 -4.66 -14.60 48.20
C SER A 339 -5.48 -14.76 46.92
N GLN A 340 -5.64 -13.67 46.17
CA GLN A 340 -6.32 -13.72 44.87
C GLN A 340 -5.58 -14.62 43.87
N SER A 341 -4.25 -14.68 43.94
CA SER A 341 -3.43 -15.54 43.08
C SER A 341 -3.72 -17.02 43.33
N ASP A 342 -3.74 -17.45 44.59
CA ASP A 342 -4.00 -18.86 44.93
C ASP A 342 -5.40 -19.31 44.48
N VAL A 343 -6.39 -18.41 44.60
CA VAL A 343 -7.76 -18.69 44.15
C VAL A 343 -7.83 -18.73 42.63
N SER A 344 -7.10 -17.85 41.95
CA SER A 344 -7.03 -17.81 40.48
C SER A 344 -6.42 -19.08 39.90
N GLU A 345 -5.33 -19.58 40.48
CA GLU A 345 -4.70 -20.85 40.07
C GLU A 345 -5.64 -22.05 40.28
N ASP A 346 -6.32 -22.12 41.43
CA ASP A 346 -7.34 -23.13 41.70
C ASP A 346 -8.48 -23.06 40.67
N LEU A 347 -8.95 -21.85 40.34
CA LEU A 347 -10.00 -21.63 39.35
C LEU A 347 -9.56 -22.04 37.95
N GLU A 348 -8.37 -21.65 37.54
CA GLU A 348 -7.76 -22.02 36.25
C GLU A 348 -7.70 -23.54 36.10
N GLN A 349 -7.16 -24.25 37.09
CA GLN A 349 -7.09 -25.71 37.08
C GLN A 349 -8.47 -26.36 36.98
N VAL A 350 -9.45 -25.87 37.75
CA VAL A 350 -10.81 -26.43 37.74
C VAL A 350 -11.52 -26.13 36.42
N ILE A 351 -11.36 -24.94 35.85
CA ILE A 351 -11.95 -24.58 34.55
C ILE A 351 -11.35 -25.45 33.44
N ASN A 352 -10.01 -25.56 33.35
CA ASN A 352 -9.35 -26.45 32.38
C ASN A 352 -9.80 -27.90 32.52
N LYS A 353 -10.01 -28.36 33.77
CA LYS A 353 -10.61 -29.66 34.06
C LYS A 353 -12.05 -29.73 33.52
N CYS A 354 -12.92 -28.77 33.84
CA CYS A 354 -14.29 -28.73 33.35
C CYS A 354 -14.39 -28.74 31.82
N LEU A 355 -13.46 -28.06 31.13
CA LEU A 355 -13.43 -27.99 29.67
C LEU A 355 -12.88 -29.29 29.04
N SER A 356 -11.93 -29.97 29.67
CA SER A 356 -11.37 -31.25 29.18
C SER A 356 -12.27 -32.47 29.43
N PHE A 357 -13.04 -32.48 30.52
CA PHE A 357 -13.93 -33.59 30.90
C PHE A 357 -15.12 -33.79 29.95
N SER A 358 -15.43 -32.80 29.12
CA SER A 358 -16.62 -32.75 28.27
C SER A 358 -16.36 -33.23 26.84
N SER A 359 -15.21 -33.83 26.56
CA SER A 359 -14.81 -34.31 25.22
C SER A 359 -15.54 -35.58 24.73
N SER A 360 -16.39 -36.21 25.56
CA SER A 360 -17.16 -37.42 25.21
C SER A 360 -18.66 -37.18 24.94
N GLU A 361 -19.19 -36.00 25.27
CA GLU A 361 -20.54 -35.53 24.88
C GLU A 361 -20.36 -34.10 24.35
N SER A 362 -20.70 -33.84 23.08
CA SER A 362 -20.44 -32.57 22.37
C SER A 362 -20.59 -31.32 23.27
N LEU A 363 -19.46 -30.65 23.56
CA LEU A 363 -19.47 -29.33 24.20
C LEU A 363 -20.39 -28.40 23.41
N SER A 364 -21.37 -27.79 24.07
CA SER A 364 -22.07 -26.64 23.47
C SER A 364 -21.08 -25.48 23.45
N LEU A 365 -20.39 -25.29 22.33
CA LEU A 365 -19.58 -24.11 22.08
C LEU A 365 -20.51 -22.90 21.97
N PHE A 366 -20.09 -21.79 22.57
CA PHE A 366 -20.81 -20.53 22.52
C PHE A 366 -20.37 -19.75 21.30
N LYS A 367 -21.35 -19.32 20.49
CA LYS A 367 -21.19 -18.24 19.53
C LYS A 367 -21.98 -17.03 20.00
N LEU A 368 -21.46 -15.84 19.73
CA LEU A 368 -22.13 -14.61 20.13
C LEU A 368 -23.54 -14.49 19.52
N GLU A 369 -23.71 -14.91 18.27
CA GLU A 369 -25.00 -14.93 17.58
C GLU A 369 -26.03 -15.86 18.23
N ASP A 370 -25.62 -16.86 19.03
CA ASP A 370 -26.59 -17.73 19.71
C ASP A 370 -27.40 -16.97 20.76
N VAL A 371 -26.90 -15.84 21.26
CA VAL A 371 -27.64 -14.99 22.21
C VAL A 371 -28.93 -14.47 21.58
N SER A 372 -28.94 -14.10 20.29
CA SER A 372 -30.13 -13.58 19.59
C SER A 372 -31.29 -14.59 19.55
N LYS A 373 -31.00 -15.89 19.71
CA LYS A 373 -31.99 -16.98 19.75
C LYS A 373 -32.70 -17.09 21.10
N CYS A 374 -32.32 -16.31 22.10
CA CYS A 374 -33.00 -16.26 23.39
C CYS A 374 -34.28 -15.44 23.33
N SER A 375 -35.31 -15.86 24.07
CA SER A 375 -36.55 -15.11 24.19
C SER A 375 -36.41 -13.94 25.18
N GLY A 376 -37.15 -12.85 24.95
CA GLY A 376 -37.24 -11.73 25.88
C GLY A 376 -36.05 -10.78 25.87
N ILE A 377 -35.27 -10.78 24.79
CA ILE A 377 -34.24 -9.78 24.49
C ILE A 377 -34.55 -9.07 23.18
N ARG A 378 -34.11 -7.83 23.05
CA ARG A 378 -34.18 -7.02 21.83
C ARG A 378 -32.80 -7.00 21.18
N VAL A 379 -32.69 -7.50 19.96
CA VAL A 379 -31.45 -7.44 19.17
C VAL A 379 -31.44 -6.13 18.40
N ASP A 380 -30.36 -5.35 18.51
CA ASP A 380 -30.28 -4.02 17.91
C ASP A 380 -30.35 -4.05 16.37
N GLU A 381 -29.61 -4.95 15.72
CA GLU A 381 -29.59 -5.09 14.26
C GLU A 381 -30.92 -5.58 13.66
N ASP A 382 -31.76 -6.29 14.43
CA ASP A 382 -33.06 -6.80 13.94
C ASP A 382 -34.20 -5.79 14.18
N HIS A 383 -34.07 -4.94 15.21
CA HIS A 383 -35.11 -3.96 15.57
C HIS A 383 -34.97 -2.65 14.78
N ASP A 384 -33.76 -2.26 14.38
CA ASP A 384 -33.54 -1.07 13.56
C ASP A 384 -33.91 -1.35 12.10
N SER A 385 -34.99 -0.74 11.60
CA SER A 385 -35.49 -0.96 10.24
C SER A 385 -34.50 -0.54 9.15
N ASP A 386 -33.65 0.44 9.42
CA ASP A 386 -32.66 0.93 8.46
C ASP A 386 -31.47 -0.04 8.42
N CYS A 387 -31.05 -0.53 9.59
CA CYS A 387 -30.01 -1.55 9.71
C CYS A 387 -30.41 -2.85 9.02
N LYS A 388 -31.64 -3.33 9.27
CA LYS A 388 -32.17 -4.55 8.68
C LYS A 388 -32.22 -4.47 7.16
N ARG A 389 -32.76 -3.37 6.60
CA ARG A 389 -32.79 -3.16 5.15
C ARG A 389 -31.39 -3.09 4.55
N GLY A 390 -30.49 -2.33 5.18
CA GLY A 390 -29.09 -2.26 4.75
C GLY A 390 -28.40 -3.64 4.75
N LYS A 391 -28.68 -4.49 5.75
CA LYS A 391 -28.19 -5.87 5.84
C LYS A 391 -28.74 -6.76 4.73
N GLU A 392 -30.05 -6.73 4.50
CA GLU A 392 -30.73 -7.54 3.48
C GLU A 392 -30.17 -7.26 2.08
N VAL A 393 -30.00 -5.98 1.75
CA VAL A 393 -29.43 -5.55 0.46
C VAL A 393 -27.96 -5.95 0.33
N ALA A 394 -27.15 -5.72 1.37
CA ALA A 394 -25.74 -6.11 1.35
C ALA A 394 -25.58 -7.65 1.24
N GLN A 395 -26.50 -8.41 1.83
CA GLN A 395 -26.53 -9.87 1.71
C GLN A 395 -26.89 -10.31 0.29
N GLN A 396 -27.89 -9.69 -0.36
CA GLN A 396 -28.21 -9.96 -1.77
C GLN A 396 -26.99 -9.72 -2.67
N MET A 397 -26.22 -8.66 -2.41
CA MET A 397 -24.97 -8.41 -3.12
C MET A 397 -23.90 -9.47 -2.86
N ARG A 398 -23.76 -9.93 -1.61
CA ARG A 398 -22.84 -11.03 -1.26
C ARG A 398 -23.20 -12.32 -2.00
N ASP A 399 -24.48 -12.62 -2.11
CA ASP A 399 -24.98 -13.84 -2.75
C ASP A 399 -24.62 -13.87 -4.25
N LEU A 400 -24.50 -12.71 -4.91
CA LEU A 400 -24.00 -12.63 -6.30
C LEU A 400 -22.55 -13.09 -6.46
N LEU A 401 -21.75 -13.09 -5.38
CA LEU A 401 -20.36 -13.53 -5.39
C LEU A 401 -20.21 -15.02 -5.07
N GLU A 402 -21.26 -15.68 -4.57
CA GLU A 402 -21.21 -17.11 -4.25
C GLU A 402 -20.90 -17.94 -5.51
N GLU A 403 -20.16 -19.05 -5.36
CA GLU A 403 -19.71 -19.96 -6.44
C GLU A 403 -18.51 -19.52 -7.31
N LYS A 404 -17.87 -18.37 -7.02
CA LYS A 404 -16.69 -17.88 -7.78
C LYS A 404 -15.38 -17.99 -7.01
N ASN A 405 -14.27 -18.19 -7.72
CA ASN A 405 -12.93 -18.20 -7.14
C ASN A 405 -12.47 -16.77 -6.85
N LEU A 406 -11.98 -16.48 -5.64
CA LEU A 406 -11.56 -15.13 -5.22
C LEU A 406 -10.60 -14.46 -6.19
N THR A 407 -9.68 -15.21 -6.80
CA THR A 407 -8.70 -14.62 -7.72
C THR A 407 -9.31 -14.13 -9.04
N GLU A 408 -10.52 -14.58 -9.38
CA GLU A 408 -11.22 -14.27 -10.63
C GLU A 408 -12.35 -13.23 -10.45
N ILE A 409 -12.69 -12.89 -9.20
CA ILE A 409 -13.82 -12.00 -8.89
C ILE A 409 -13.60 -10.60 -9.45
N LYS A 410 -12.41 -10.01 -9.28
CA LYS A 410 -12.13 -8.67 -9.82
C LYS A 410 -12.29 -8.64 -11.34
N GLU A 411 -11.73 -9.63 -12.04
CA GLU A 411 -11.80 -9.70 -13.50
C GLU A 411 -13.24 -9.91 -14.00
N SER A 412 -14.05 -10.64 -13.25
CA SER A 412 -15.44 -10.97 -13.62
C SER A 412 -16.43 -9.85 -13.29
N PHE A 413 -16.33 -9.23 -12.12
CA PHE A 413 -17.30 -8.26 -11.62
C PHE A 413 -16.85 -6.81 -11.80
N LEU A 414 -15.55 -6.54 -11.94
CA LEU A 414 -15.00 -5.20 -12.03
C LEU A 414 -14.10 -5.07 -13.28
N PRO A 415 -14.67 -5.25 -14.50
CA PRO A 415 -13.89 -5.39 -15.72
C PRO A 415 -13.37 -4.05 -16.29
N CYS A 416 -13.90 -2.90 -15.88
CA CYS A 416 -13.40 -1.60 -16.35
C CYS A 416 -12.05 -1.25 -15.71
N GLN A 417 -11.83 -1.67 -14.46
CA GLN A 417 -10.52 -1.59 -13.81
C GLN A 417 -9.59 -2.75 -14.21
N GLY A 418 -8.42 -2.85 -13.59
CA GLY A 418 -7.44 -3.91 -13.88
C GLY A 418 -6.74 -3.69 -15.23
N LYS A 419 -6.79 -4.66 -16.14
CA LYS A 419 -5.93 -4.69 -17.35
C LYS A 419 -6.11 -3.47 -18.25
N LEU A 420 -7.35 -3.09 -18.57
CA LEU A 420 -7.63 -1.92 -19.43
C LEU A 420 -7.13 -0.63 -18.77
N TRP A 421 -7.43 -0.45 -17.48
CA TRP A 421 -6.94 0.69 -16.71
C TRP A 421 -5.41 0.74 -16.64
N HIS A 422 -4.74 -0.39 -16.38
CA HIS A 422 -3.28 -0.46 -16.35
C HIS A 422 -2.66 -0.10 -17.71
N GLN A 423 -3.22 -0.61 -18.81
CA GLN A 423 -2.78 -0.26 -20.17
C GLN A 423 -2.95 1.23 -20.45
N TRP A 424 -4.09 1.81 -20.06
CA TRP A 424 -4.33 3.25 -20.19
C TRP A 424 -3.29 4.06 -19.39
N CYS A 425 -3.02 3.66 -18.15
CA CYS A 425 -2.02 4.30 -17.29
C CYS A 425 -0.61 4.23 -17.88
N GLU A 426 -0.21 3.07 -18.39
CA GLU A 426 1.08 2.90 -19.06
C GLU A 426 1.19 3.81 -20.29
N LYS A 427 0.15 3.85 -21.14
CA LYS A 427 0.10 4.73 -22.31
C LYS A 427 0.13 6.21 -21.94
N ASN A 428 -0.59 6.60 -20.89
CA ASN A 428 -0.56 7.97 -20.38
C ASN A 428 0.85 8.35 -19.87
N LYS A 429 1.50 7.46 -19.11
CA LYS A 429 2.89 7.66 -18.70
C LYS A 429 3.83 7.71 -19.91
N GLU A 430 3.57 6.96 -20.98
CA GLU A 430 4.34 7.00 -22.24
C GLU A 430 4.17 8.30 -23.03
N LEU A 431 2.97 8.88 -23.04
CA LEU A 431 2.69 10.17 -23.69
C LEU A 431 3.62 11.27 -23.16
N HIS A 432 3.79 11.30 -21.84
CA HIS A 432 4.63 12.28 -21.14
C HIS A 432 6.13 11.96 -21.22
N ARG A 433 6.52 10.78 -21.74
CA ARG A 433 7.94 10.39 -21.96
C ARG A 433 8.50 10.86 -23.29
N SER A 434 7.64 11.15 -24.27
CA SER A 434 8.04 11.53 -25.63
C SER A 434 8.60 12.95 -25.66
N GLN A 435 9.87 13.15 -25.29
CA GLN A 435 10.53 14.45 -25.42
C GLN A 435 10.85 14.74 -26.90
N GLY A 436 9.94 15.43 -27.57
CA GLY A 436 10.20 16.17 -28.81
C GLY A 436 9.19 15.92 -29.92
N ASN A 437 8.27 16.88 -30.12
CA ASN A 437 7.52 17.26 -31.34
C ASN A 437 7.34 16.24 -32.50
N GLU A 438 7.08 14.96 -32.24
CA GLU A 438 6.53 14.03 -33.22
C GLU A 438 5.03 13.92 -32.98
N ARG A 439 4.29 14.89 -33.52
CA ARG A 439 2.82 14.98 -33.39
C ARG A 439 2.14 13.64 -33.67
N ASP A 440 2.67 12.84 -34.60
CA ASP A 440 2.08 11.56 -34.99
C ASP A 440 2.20 10.47 -33.90
N MET A 441 3.27 10.44 -33.11
CA MET A 441 3.40 9.51 -31.98
C MET A 441 2.45 9.90 -30.84
N VAL A 442 2.34 11.20 -30.55
CA VAL A 442 1.40 11.76 -29.57
C VAL A 442 -0.03 11.43 -29.99
N ILE A 443 -0.40 11.69 -31.26
CA ILE A 443 -1.71 11.38 -31.81
C ILE A 443 -2.01 9.87 -31.71
N LYS A 444 -1.04 9.00 -32.03
CA LYS A 444 -1.23 7.55 -31.91
C LYS A 444 -1.46 7.13 -30.46
N GLN A 445 -0.68 7.66 -29.51
CA GLN A 445 -0.84 7.36 -28.09
C GLN A 445 -2.19 7.87 -27.56
N GLU A 446 -2.62 9.07 -27.94
CA GLU A 446 -3.95 9.61 -27.63
C GLU A 446 -5.07 8.74 -28.23
N GLN A 447 -4.90 8.25 -29.47
CA GLN A 447 -5.84 7.33 -30.11
C GLN A 447 -5.92 5.98 -29.39
N ASP A 448 -4.78 5.40 -28.99
CA ASP A 448 -4.74 4.15 -28.23
C ASP A 448 -5.42 4.32 -26.86
N MET A 449 -5.16 5.43 -26.16
CA MET A 449 -5.81 5.76 -24.90
C MET A 449 -7.33 5.92 -25.07
N LYS A 450 -7.76 6.62 -26.14
CA LYS A 450 -9.19 6.78 -26.46
C LYS A 450 -9.83 5.42 -26.77
N LYS A 451 -9.16 4.57 -27.53
CA LYS A 451 -9.61 3.20 -27.81
C LYS A 451 -9.80 2.40 -26.53
N THR A 452 -8.87 2.49 -25.57
CA THR A 452 -9.05 1.83 -24.27
C THR A 452 -10.28 2.34 -23.51
N ARG A 453 -10.61 3.64 -23.60
CA ARG A 453 -11.87 4.18 -23.03
C ARG A 453 -13.11 3.69 -23.76
N GLU A 454 -13.05 3.56 -25.09
CA GLU A 454 -14.12 2.94 -25.88
C GLU A 454 -14.31 1.47 -25.51
N ASP A 455 -13.23 0.70 -25.36
CA ASP A 455 -13.25 -0.70 -24.91
C ASP A 455 -13.85 -0.81 -23.50
N GLN A 456 -13.46 0.07 -22.57
CA GLN A 456 -14.07 0.15 -21.23
C GLN A 456 -15.58 0.48 -21.30
N HIS A 457 -15.99 1.37 -22.21
CA HIS A 457 -17.38 1.78 -22.35
C HIS A 457 -18.26 0.66 -22.91
N VAL A 458 -17.73 -0.19 -23.81
CA VAL A 458 -18.46 -1.30 -24.45
C VAL A 458 -18.71 -2.47 -23.50
N LEU A 459 -17.88 -2.67 -22.47
CA LEU A 459 -18.09 -3.73 -21.48
C LEU A 459 -19.43 -3.58 -20.76
N ASP A 460 -20.21 -4.65 -20.54
CA ASP A 460 -21.45 -4.53 -19.76
C ASP A 460 -21.14 -4.22 -18.27
N ILE A 461 -22.03 -3.48 -17.62
CA ILE A 461 -21.97 -3.26 -16.18
C ILE A 461 -22.59 -4.49 -15.52
N CYS A 462 -21.83 -5.19 -14.68
CA CYS A 462 -22.35 -6.37 -14.01
C CYS A 462 -23.48 -6.01 -13.03
N GLU A 463 -24.36 -6.99 -12.75
CA GLU A 463 -25.49 -6.81 -11.83
C GLU A 463 -25.04 -6.35 -10.44
N PHE A 464 -23.88 -6.82 -9.97
CA PHE A 464 -23.31 -6.42 -8.68
C PHE A 464 -23.08 -4.90 -8.59
N ILE A 465 -22.52 -4.27 -9.62
CA ILE A 465 -22.31 -2.81 -9.65
C ILE A 465 -23.61 -2.05 -9.87
N LYS A 466 -24.53 -2.59 -10.69
CA LYS A 466 -25.87 -2.00 -10.88
C LYS A 466 -26.64 -1.91 -9.56
N LEU A 467 -26.65 -2.98 -8.77
CA LEU A 467 -27.26 -2.99 -7.44
C LEU A 467 -26.57 -1.99 -6.50
N PHE A 468 -25.24 -2.00 -6.42
CA PHE A 468 -24.51 -1.06 -5.57
C PHE A 468 -24.88 0.40 -5.85
N ILE A 469 -24.86 0.82 -7.13
CA ILE A 469 -25.18 2.19 -7.53
C ILE A 469 -26.64 2.52 -7.21
N THR A 470 -27.56 1.59 -7.47
CA THR A 470 -28.99 1.78 -7.21
C THR A 470 -29.24 2.05 -5.73
N GLU A 471 -28.64 1.26 -4.85
CA GLU A 471 -28.84 1.31 -3.41
C GLU A 471 -28.19 2.54 -2.77
N VAL A 472 -27.01 2.92 -3.26
CA VAL A 472 -26.40 4.20 -2.85
C VAL A 472 -27.21 5.39 -3.37
N ASN A 473 -28.02 5.26 -4.42
CA ASN A 473 -28.81 6.38 -4.96
C ASN A 473 -30.22 6.49 -4.35
N SER A 474 -30.83 5.37 -3.93
CA SER A 474 -32.27 5.29 -3.59
C SER A 474 -32.61 5.49 -2.11
N GLN A 475 -31.64 5.32 -1.21
CA GLN A 475 -31.88 5.13 0.21
C GLN A 475 -31.86 6.41 1.05
N SER A 476 -32.52 6.35 2.22
CA SER A 476 -32.36 7.38 3.26
C SER A 476 -30.90 7.43 3.75
N PRO A 477 -30.42 8.56 4.30
CA PRO A 477 -29.02 8.69 4.72
C PRO A 477 -28.55 7.60 5.71
N ASN A 478 -29.42 7.16 6.61
CA ASN A 478 -29.09 6.11 7.59
C ASN A 478 -29.03 4.71 6.97
N GLU A 479 -30.00 4.36 6.11
CA GLU A 479 -30.01 3.11 5.36
C GLU A 479 -28.73 2.97 4.52
N LYS A 480 -28.37 4.03 3.80
CA LYS A 480 -27.13 4.10 3.01
C LYS A 480 -25.90 3.80 3.88
N MET A 481 -25.82 4.41 5.06
CA MET A 481 -24.72 4.19 5.99
C MET A 481 -24.66 2.74 6.50
N PHE A 482 -25.80 2.15 6.85
CA PHE A 482 -25.86 0.75 7.26
C PHE A 482 -25.49 -0.19 6.12
N PHE A 483 -26.00 0.04 4.91
CA PHE A 483 -25.65 -0.74 3.73
C PHE A 483 -24.14 -0.70 3.46
N LEU A 484 -23.54 0.49 3.41
CA LEU A 484 -22.09 0.64 3.19
C LEU A 484 -21.25 -0.04 4.28
N LYS A 485 -21.69 0.01 5.54
CA LYS A 485 -21.02 -0.71 6.63
C LYS A 485 -21.18 -2.23 6.50
N TRP A 486 -22.38 -2.72 6.19
CA TRP A 486 -22.65 -4.14 6.04
C TRP A 486 -21.91 -4.75 4.86
N ILE A 487 -21.88 -4.08 3.69
CA ILE A 487 -21.14 -4.59 2.54
C ILE A 487 -19.64 -4.69 2.86
N THR A 488 -19.04 -3.73 3.56
CA THR A 488 -17.65 -3.86 4.03
C THR A 488 -17.46 -5.08 4.93
N ILE A 489 -18.32 -5.26 5.93
CA ILE A 489 -18.25 -6.41 6.86
C ILE A 489 -18.38 -7.75 6.11
N LEU A 490 -19.31 -7.85 5.15
CA LEU A 490 -19.57 -9.08 4.40
C LEU A 490 -18.46 -9.40 3.39
N LEU A 491 -17.87 -8.39 2.74
CA LEU A 491 -16.74 -8.58 1.83
C LEU A 491 -15.47 -9.00 2.59
N ASP A 492 -15.21 -8.40 3.75
CA ASP A 492 -14.13 -8.80 4.65
C ASP A 492 -14.34 -10.25 5.12
N GLU A 493 -15.57 -10.62 5.49
CA GLU A 493 -15.90 -11.99 5.87
C GLU A 493 -15.65 -12.98 4.73
N TYR A 494 -16.11 -12.64 3.54
CA TYR A 494 -16.04 -13.49 2.36
C TYR A 494 -14.59 -13.77 1.93
N THR A 495 -13.69 -12.78 2.05
CA THR A 495 -12.28 -12.92 1.66
C THR A 495 -11.38 -13.50 2.77
N SER A 496 -11.79 -13.44 4.04
CA SER A 496 -10.91 -13.73 5.19
C SER A 496 -10.37 -15.16 5.25
N SER A 497 -11.16 -16.20 4.93
CA SER A 497 -10.71 -17.60 5.05
C SER A 497 -9.61 -17.93 4.05
N ASP A 498 -9.81 -17.52 2.81
CA ASP A 498 -8.92 -17.87 1.70
C ASP A 498 -7.66 -17.02 1.75
N LEU A 499 -7.76 -15.74 2.12
CA LEU A 499 -6.60 -14.89 2.38
C LEU A 499 -5.74 -15.46 3.51
N SER A 500 -6.35 -16.00 4.58
CA SER A 500 -5.59 -16.64 5.66
C SER A 500 -4.86 -17.91 5.18
N THR A 501 -5.50 -18.70 4.31
CA THR A 501 -4.93 -19.91 3.70
C THR A 501 -3.78 -19.57 2.76
N LEU A 502 -3.95 -18.55 1.90
CA LEU A 502 -2.93 -18.07 0.98
C LEU A 502 -1.73 -17.47 1.73
N ARG A 503 -1.97 -16.73 2.82
CA ARG A 503 -0.90 -16.20 3.69
C ARG A 503 -0.10 -17.32 4.34
N TYR A 504 -0.77 -18.37 4.83
CA TYR A 504 -0.08 -19.54 5.38
C TYR A 504 0.83 -20.19 4.34
N LYS A 505 0.32 -20.45 3.13
CA LYS A 505 1.12 -20.99 2.01
C LYS A 505 2.31 -20.10 1.68
N TYR A 506 2.11 -18.78 1.67
CA TYR A 506 3.19 -17.81 1.43
C TYR A 506 4.30 -17.92 2.48
N TYR A 507 3.95 -17.93 3.78
CA TYR A 507 4.95 -18.03 4.86
C TYR A 507 5.69 -19.37 4.88
N GLU A 508 4.98 -20.46 4.63
CA GLU A 508 5.58 -21.79 4.50
C GLU A 508 6.63 -21.80 3.38
N LYS A 509 6.25 -21.29 2.19
CA LYS A 509 7.13 -21.22 1.03
C LYS A 509 8.34 -20.29 1.25
N TRP A 510 8.12 -19.15 1.89
CA TRP A 510 9.21 -18.25 2.29
C TRP A 510 10.21 -18.92 3.25
N SER A 511 9.73 -19.73 4.20
CA SER A 511 10.58 -20.49 5.11
C SER A 511 11.45 -21.51 4.35
N GLU A 512 10.91 -22.16 3.32
CA GLU A 512 11.67 -23.05 2.43
C GLU A 512 12.78 -22.30 1.68
N VAL A 513 12.46 -21.14 1.11
CA VAL A 513 13.44 -20.26 0.42
C VAL A 513 14.58 -19.86 1.36
N LEU A 514 14.29 -19.48 2.60
CA LEU A 514 15.32 -19.13 3.59
C LEU A 514 16.22 -20.31 3.95
N LYS A 515 15.64 -21.49 4.21
CA LYS A 515 16.41 -22.71 4.52
C LYS A 515 17.36 -23.10 3.37
N LEU A 516 16.99 -22.83 2.12
CA LEU A 516 17.85 -23.06 0.96
C LEU A 516 19.02 -22.06 0.91
N ARG A 517 18.82 -20.80 1.32
CA ARG A 517 19.89 -19.78 1.40
C ARG A 517 20.90 -20.05 2.52
N GLU A 518 20.48 -20.70 3.60
CA GLU A 518 21.33 -20.98 4.77
C GLU A 518 22.17 -22.27 4.65
N LYS A 519 21.87 -23.15 3.67
CA LYS A 519 22.64 -24.40 3.47
C LYS A 519 24.02 -24.13 2.86
N ASN A 520 24.99 -23.82 3.71
CA ASN A 520 26.41 -23.81 3.39
C ASN A 520 26.91 -25.26 3.22
N GLY A 521 26.86 -25.82 2.01
CA GLY A 521 27.43 -27.15 1.73
C GLY A 521 27.01 -27.86 0.43
N ILE A 522 26.27 -27.23 -0.48
CA ILE A 522 25.87 -27.81 -1.78
C ILE A 522 26.49 -26.97 -2.91
N THR A 523 26.85 -27.60 -4.03
CA THR A 523 27.46 -26.95 -5.20
C THR A 523 26.62 -25.79 -5.76
N GLU A 524 27.28 -24.67 -6.11
CA GLU A 524 26.69 -23.38 -6.50
C GLU A 524 25.60 -23.46 -7.59
N GLN A 525 25.69 -24.43 -8.52
CA GLN A 525 24.73 -24.61 -9.61
C GLN A 525 23.38 -25.24 -9.20
N GLN A 526 23.33 -26.14 -8.22
CA GLN A 526 22.06 -26.72 -7.74
C GLN A 526 21.30 -25.77 -6.80
N VAL A 527 22.04 -24.90 -6.10
CA VAL A 527 21.49 -23.83 -5.26
C VAL A 527 20.77 -22.80 -6.12
N ALA A 528 21.38 -22.35 -7.23
CA ALA A 528 20.80 -21.35 -8.13
C ALA A 528 19.46 -21.79 -8.76
N THR A 529 19.37 -23.01 -9.30
CA THR A 529 18.15 -23.48 -9.97
C THR A 529 16.97 -23.67 -9.00
N ASN A 530 17.20 -24.34 -7.86
CA ASN A 530 16.16 -24.55 -6.86
C ASN A 530 15.68 -23.23 -6.22
N LEU A 531 16.58 -22.26 -6.01
CA LEU A 531 16.20 -20.92 -5.54
C LEU A 531 15.32 -20.17 -6.53
N THR A 532 15.55 -20.35 -7.84
CA THR A 532 14.79 -19.65 -8.88
C THR A 532 13.37 -20.20 -9.01
N ASP A 533 13.19 -21.53 -8.94
CA ASP A 533 11.87 -22.18 -8.98
C ASP A 533 11.03 -21.82 -7.75
N GLU A 534 11.63 -21.90 -6.56
CA GLU A 534 10.97 -21.57 -5.29
C GLU A 534 10.59 -20.09 -5.21
N GLN A 535 11.46 -19.19 -5.70
CA GLN A 535 11.15 -17.76 -5.79
C GLN A 535 10.01 -17.47 -6.79
N THR A 536 9.96 -18.19 -7.92
CA THR A 536 8.88 -18.03 -8.90
C THR A 536 7.52 -18.46 -8.35
N GLU A 537 7.49 -19.55 -7.58
CA GLU A 537 6.26 -20.00 -6.93
C GLU A 537 5.82 -19.04 -5.82
N LEU A 538 6.76 -18.50 -5.04
CA LEU A 538 6.48 -17.45 -4.06
C LEU A 538 5.85 -16.21 -4.71
N ASP A 539 6.37 -15.78 -5.87
CA ASP A 539 5.83 -14.65 -6.63
C ASP A 539 4.42 -14.94 -7.17
N ARG A 540 4.11 -16.19 -7.54
CA ARG A 540 2.75 -16.60 -7.93
C ARG A 540 1.79 -16.52 -6.75
N ILE A 541 2.18 -16.99 -5.56
CA ILE A 541 1.35 -16.89 -4.36
C ILE A 541 1.12 -15.41 -3.98
N ALA A 542 2.15 -14.56 -4.11
CA ALA A 542 2.03 -13.12 -3.89
C ALA A 542 1.02 -12.46 -4.84
N LYS A 543 1.01 -12.83 -6.12
CA LYS A 543 0.01 -12.36 -7.09
C LYS A 543 -1.39 -12.86 -6.76
N ALA A 544 -1.53 -14.13 -6.36
CA ALA A 544 -2.82 -14.68 -5.94
C ALA A 544 -3.38 -13.96 -4.69
N LEU A 545 -2.53 -13.62 -3.72
CA LEU A 545 -2.91 -12.80 -2.56
C LEU A 545 -3.45 -11.43 -2.98
N GLN A 546 -2.84 -10.76 -3.95
CA GLN A 546 -3.31 -9.47 -4.47
C GLN A 546 -4.61 -9.58 -5.27
N ALA A 547 -4.79 -10.65 -6.02
CA ALA A 547 -6.02 -10.91 -6.77
C ALA A 547 -7.20 -11.20 -5.82
N ALA A 548 -6.94 -11.88 -4.70
CA ALA A 548 -7.95 -12.30 -3.73
C ALA A 548 -8.44 -11.19 -2.78
N THR A 549 -7.80 -10.02 -2.70
CA THR A 549 -8.31 -8.90 -1.89
C THR A 549 -9.54 -8.29 -2.56
N PHE A 550 -10.65 -8.07 -1.88
CA PHE A 550 -11.82 -7.45 -2.52
C PHE A 550 -12.59 -6.63 -1.49
N GLY A 551 -12.79 -5.35 -1.78
CA GLY A 551 -13.26 -4.37 -0.80
C GLY A 551 -13.95 -3.17 -1.46
N LEU A 552 -14.47 -2.27 -0.63
CA LEU A 552 -15.24 -1.10 -1.07
C LEU A 552 -14.43 -0.17 -1.99
N GLU A 553 -13.12 -0.08 -1.77
CA GLU A 553 -12.19 0.67 -2.61
C GLU A 553 -12.18 0.18 -4.06
N HIS A 554 -12.26 -1.12 -4.28
CA HIS A 554 -12.28 -1.71 -5.62
C HIS A 554 -13.61 -1.42 -6.35
N ILE A 555 -14.72 -1.37 -5.61
CA ILE A 555 -16.04 -1.00 -6.13
C ILE A 555 -16.04 0.47 -6.58
N LEU A 556 -15.52 1.37 -5.73
CA LEU A 556 -15.41 2.79 -6.07
C LEU A 556 -14.45 3.04 -7.22
N ARG A 557 -13.36 2.28 -7.32
CA ARG A 557 -12.43 2.37 -8.46
C ARG A 557 -13.11 1.96 -9.76
N GLU A 558 -13.89 0.87 -9.76
CA GLU A 558 -14.69 0.46 -10.93
C GLU A 558 -15.69 1.54 -11.35
N ILE A 559 -16.42 2.13 -10.39
CA ILE A 559 -17.35 3.25 -10.66
C ILE A 559 -16.61 4.45 -11.26
N GLY A 560 -15.42 4.77 -10.75
CA GLY A 560 -14.57 5.81 -11.31
C GLY A 560 -14.16 5.54 -12.76
N GLN A 561 -13.79 4.30 -13.08
CA GLN A 561 -13.46 3.92 -14.47
C GLN A 561 -14.69 3.93 -15.39
N ILE A 562 -15.87 3.54 -14.89
CA ILE A 562 -17.13 3.68 -15.62
C ILE A 562 -17.39 5.16 -15.93
N TYR A 563 -17.26 6.05 -14.94
CA TYR A 563 -17.41 7.49 -15.12
C TYR A 563 -16.45 8.04 -16.18
N GLU A 564 -15.15 7.76 -16.05
CA GLU A 564 -14.13 8.28 -16.97
C GLU A 564 -14.33 7.76 -18.40
N SER A 565 -14.76 6.49 -18.57
CA SER A 565 -15.10 5.96 -19.89
C SER A 565 -16.29 6.67 -20.52
N CYS A 566 -17.39 6.86 -19.77
CA CYS A 566 -18.59 7.58 -20.22
C CYS A 566 -18.29 9.03 -20.59
N GLN A 567 -17.49 9.71 -19.77
CA GLN A 567 -17.06 11.08 -20.03
C GLN A 567 -16.21 11.19 -21.29
N SER A 568 -15.29 10.25 -21.50
CA SER A 568 -14.43 10.22 -22.69
C SER A 568 -15.21 10.00 -23.99
N VAL A 569 -16.27 9.20 -23.97
CA VAL A 569 -17.13 8.97 -25.16
C VAL A 569 -18.31 9.95 -25.25
N ASN A 570 -18.50 10.77 -24.22
CA ASN A 570 -19.61 11.69 -24.02
C ASN A 570 -21.00 11.02 -24.17
N LYS A 571 -21.17 9.83 -23.59
CA LYS A 571 -22.40 9.04 -23.61
C LYS A 571 -22.58 8.26 -22.32
N ASN A 572 -23.84 8.15 -21.88
CA ASN A 572 -24.22 7.20 -20.83
C ASN A 572 -24.00 5.77 -21.30
N LYS A 573 -23.56 4.93 -20.37
CA LYS A 573 -23.37 3.49 -20.59
C LYS A 573 -24.71 2.76 -20.48
N GLU A 574 -24.95 1.81 -21.37
CA GLU A 574 -26.17 1.00 -21.36
C GLU A 574 -26.25 0.18 -20.07
N GLY A 575 -27.44 0.13 -19.45
CA GLY A 575 -27.64 -0.57 -18.17
C GLY A 575 -27.16 0.18 -16.92
N LEU A 576 -26.61 1.40 -17.04
CA LEU A 576 -26.28 2.22 -15.87
C LEU A 576 -27.58 2.72 -15.19
N PRO A 577 -27.77 2.51 -13.86
CA PRO A 577 -29.02 2.86 -13.18
C PRO A 577 -29.33 4.35 -13.08
N CYS A 578 -28.34 5.21 -13.28
CA CYS A 578 -28.44 6.66 -13.19
C CYS A 578 -27.57 7.33 -14.27
N ASP A 579 -27.70 8.64 -14.44
CA ASP A 579 -26.80 9.37 -15.34
C ASP A 579 -25.36 9.32 -14.81
N PHE A 580 -24.39 9.07 -15.69
CA PHE A 580 -22.98 8.98 -15.31
C PHE A 580 -22.49 10.25 -14.60
N SER A 581 -23.07 11.43 -14.89
CA SER A 581 -22.72 12.68 -14.22
C SER A 581 -23.01 12.66 -12.71
N SER A 582 -23.88 11.78 -12.23
CA SER A 582 -24.23 11.66 -10.81
C SER A 582 -23.26 10.79 -10.00
N LEU A 583 -22.47 9.94 -10.66
CA LEU A 583 -21.55 9.01 -9.99
C LEU A 583 -20.51 9.70 -9.07
N PRO A 584 -19.85 10.80 -9.48
CA PRO A 584 -18.94 11.52 -8.58
C PRO A 584 -19.66 12.11 -7.37
N GLY A 585 -20.95 12.43 -7.51
CA GLY A 585 -21.80 12.95 -6.43
C GLY A 585 -22.04 11.90 -5.33
N LEU A 586 -22.20 10.63 -5.72
CA LEU A 586 -22.31 9.51 -4.79
C LEU A 586 -21.02 9.32 -3.97
N ALA A 587 -19.86 9.36 -4.63
CA ALA A 587 -18.56 9.27 -3.96
C ALA A 587 -18.30 10.47 -3.03
N ALA A 588 -18.70 11.68 -3.42
CA ALA A 588 -18.63 12.86 -2.56
C ALA A 588 -19.48 12.72 -1.30
N GLU A 589 -20.69 12.15 -1.41
CA GLU A 589 -21.55 11.87 -0.25
C GLU A 589 -20.94 10.83 0.69
N MET A 590 -20.32 9.78 0.16
CA MET A 590 -19.58 8.80 0.96
C MET A 590 -18.41 9.45 1.72
N MET A 591 -17.66 10.33 1.06
CA MET A 591 -16.56 11.07 1.68
C MET A 591 -17.04 12.01 2.80
N ILE A 592 -18.18 12.71 2.60
CA ILE A 592 -18.83 13.53 3.66
C ILE A 592 -19.26 12.67 4.85
N SER A 593 -19.73 11.45 4.57
CA SER A 593 -20.14 10.47 5.57
C SER A 593 -18.97 9.77 6.28
N GLY A 594 -17.72 10.11 5.93
CA GLY A 594 -16.52 9.60 6.59
C GLY A 594 -15.99 8.28 6.03
N PHE A 595 -16.35 7.90 4.80
CA PHE A 595 -15.66 6.81 4.10
C PHE A 595 -14.42 7.35 3.36
N PRO A 596 -13.28 6.63 3.36
CA PRO A 596 -12.10 7.03 2.62
C PRO A 596 -12.31 6.91 1.11
N LEU A 597 -11.77 7.86 0.35
CA LEU A 597 -11.71 7.81 -1.11
C LEU A 597 -10.28 7.52 -1.56
N GLU A 598 -10.10 6.61 -2.52
CA GLU A 598 -8.80 6.38 -3.12
C GLU A 598 -8.39 7.57 -3.99
N LEU A 599 -7.23 8.15 -3.66
CA LEU A 599 -6.61 9.27 -4.36
C LEU A 599 -5.62 8.78 -5.42
N MET A 600 -4.84 7.74 -5.11
CA MET A 600 -3.87 7.14 -6.04
C MET A 600 -4.04 5.64 -6.01
N ASP A 601 -4.21 5.01 -7.18
CA ASP A 601 -4.29 3.57 -7.32
C ASP A 601 -2.91 2.95 -7.16
N GLY A 602 -2.72 2.13 -6.13
CA GLY A 602 -1.46 1.42 -5.86
C GLY A 602 -1.22 0.17 -6.72
N ASP A 603 -2.21 -0.31 -7.48
CA ASP A 603 -2.04 -1.37 -8.47
C ASP A 603 -1.41 -0.79 -9.75
N ALA A 604 -1.93 0.36 -10.19
CA ALA A 604 -1.47 1.07 -11.40
C ALA A 604 -0.32 2.07 -11.14
N ALA A 605 -0.06 2.42 -9.88
CA ALA A 605 0.78 3.54 -9.46
C ALA A 605 0.41 4.83 -10.21
N HIS A 606 -0.88 5.16 -10.23
CA HIS A 606 -1.43 6.27 -11.03
C HIS A 606 -2.61 6.98 -10.31
N VAL A 607 -2.73 8.29 -10.49
CA VAL A 607 -3.84 9.11 -9.97
C VAL A 607 -4.91 9.25 -11.06
N PRO A 608 -6.15 8.74 -10.84
CA PRO A 608 -7.27 8.97 -11.76
C PRO A 608 -7.77 10.42 -11.62
N VAL A 609 -7.02 11.38 -12.19
CA VAL A 609 -7.23 12.82 -12.01
C VAL A 609 -8.63 13.23 -12.44
N VAL A 610 -9.16 12.66 -13.52
CA VAL A 610 -10.49 13.00 -14.04
C VAL A 610 -11.58 12.63 -13.02
N TRP A 611 -11.55 11.41 -12.49
CA TRP A 611 -12.45 10.96 -11.41
C TRP A 611 -12.28 11.78 -10.13
N VAL A 612 -11.06 11.91 -9.60
CA VAL A 612 -10.80 12.60 -8.33
C VAL A 612 -11.24 14.06 -8.40
N THR A 613 -10.94 14.75 -9.51
CA THR A 613 -11.30 16.16 -9.68
C THR A 613 -12.81 16.37 -9.91
N ALA A 614 -13.52 15.38 -10.46
CA ALA A 614 -14.97 15.37 -10.54
C ALA A 614 -15.61 15.19 -9.15
N VAL A 615 -15.09 14.27 -8.33
CA VAL A 615 -15.58 14.09 -6.95
C VAL A 615 -15.34 15.34 -6.11
N LEU A 616 -14.17 15.98 -6.23
CA LEU A 616 -13.90 17.25 -5.55
C LEU A 616 -14.80 18.39 -6.05
N HIS A 617 -15.19 18.38 -7.33
CA HIS A 617 -16.15 19.35 -7.86
C HIS A 617 -17.53 19.17 -7.21
N GLU A 618 -18.03 17.94 -7.12
CA GLU A 618 -19.30 17.63 -6.43
C GLU A 618 -19.23 17.95 -4.94
N LEU A 619 -18.08 17.73 -4.30
CA LEU A 619 -17.84 18.14 -2.92
C LEU A 619 -17.96 19.66 -2.74
N ILE A 620 -17.42 20.45 -3.67
CA ILE A 620 -17.56 21.92 -3.68
C ILE A 620 -19.02 22.32 -3.86
N GLN A 621 -19.79 21.63 -4.71
CA GLN A 621 -21.22 21.93 -4.87
C GLN A 621 -22.02 21.65 -3.58
N LYS A 622 -21.72 20.55 -2.88
CA LYS A 622 -22.44 20.13 -1.67
C LYS A 622 -22.04 20.89 -0.41
N LEU A 623 -20.74 21.18 -0.23
CA LEU A 623 -20.22 21.84 0.97
C LEU A 623 -19.94 23.34 0.79
N GLY A 624 -19.90 23.83 -0.45
CA GLY A 624 -19.30 25.10 -0.83
C GLY A 624 -17.78 25.01 -1.01
N ASP A 625 -17.14 26.08 -1.48
CA ASP A 625 -15.68 26.15 -1.64
C ASP A 625 -14.95 26.36 -0.30
N LYS A 626 -15.06 25.33 0.55
CA LYS A 626 -14.53 25.29 1.90
C LYS A 626 -13.01 25.23 1.92
N ARG A 627 -12.42 25.66 3.04
CA ARG A 627 -10.97 25.57 3.25
C ARG A 627 -10.61 24.26 3.94
N VAL A 628 -9.55 23.63 3.48
CA VAL A 628 -9.05 22.34 3.98
C VAL A 628 -7.57 22.42 4.29
N PHE A 629 -7.15 21.75 5.38
CA PHE A 629 -5.75 21.52 5.70
C PHE A 629 -5.37 20.08 5.37
N VAL A 630 -4.47 19.87 4.43
CA VAL A 630 -4.06 18.53 4.00
C VAL A 630 -2.96 18.00 4.89
N LEU A 631 -3.27 16.93 5.64
CA LEU A 631 -2.32 16.22 6.49
C LEU A 631 -2.04 14.84 5.88
N SER A 632 -0.84 14.64 5.37
CA SER A 632 -0.42 13.36 4.81
C SER A 632 0.50 12.58 5.74
N VAL A 633 0.61 11.27 5.54
CA VAL A 633 1.61 10.43 6.22
C VAL A 633 2.47 9.69 5.19
N LEU A 634 3.74 9.49 5.49
CA LEU A 634 4.69 8.75 4.67
C LEU A 634 5.53 7.85 5.57
N GLY A 635 5.93 6.67 5.11
CA GLY A 635 6.83 5.81 5.88
C GLY A 635 6.84 4.38 5.37
N ILE A 636 7.84 3.61 5.80
CA ILE A 636 8.04 2.22 5.38
C ILE A 636 6.84 1.34 5.74
N GLN A 637 6.71 0.20 5.08
CA GLN A 637 5.66 -0.79 5.36
C GLN A 637 5.68 -1.24 6.82
N SER A 638 4.48 -1.43 7.38
CA SER A 638 4.27 -1.89 8.76
C SER A 638 4.88 -1.01 9.87
N SER A 639 5.18 0.27 9.57
CA SER A 639 5.70 1.23 10.56
C SER A 639 4.63 1.81 11.51
N GLY A 640 3.34 1.49 11.32
CA GLY A 640 2.25 1.98 12.20
C GLY A 640 1.57 3.29 11.77
N LYS A 641 1.60 3.65 10.47
CA LYS A 641 1.00 4.88 9.91
C LYS A 641 -0.51 5.00 10.15
N SER A 642 -1.28 4.07 9.59
CA SER A 642 -2.74 4.06 9.70
C SER A 642 -3.19 3.90 11.16
N THR A 643 -2.45 3.13 11.96
CA THR A 643 -2.68 3.02 13.42
C THR A 643 -2.54 4.37 14.13
N MET A 644 -1.50 5.14 13.82
CA MET A 644 -1.29 6.49 14.37
C MET A 644 -2.43 7.44 13.97
N LEU A 645 -2.84 7.44 12.70
CA LEU A 645 -3.94 8.29 12.21
C LEU A 645 -5.30 7.90 12.84
N ASN A 646 -5.58 6.60 12.95
CA ASN A 646 -6.79 6.08 13.60
C ASN A 646 -6.84 6.41 15.10
N ALA A 647 -5.68 6.44 15.78
CA ALA A 647 -5.58 6.87 17.17
C ALA A 647 -5.76 8.39 17.31
N MET A 648 -5.21 9.16 16.36
CA MET A 648 -5.25 10.61 16.39
C MET A 648 -6.67 11.15 16.13
N PHE A 649 -7.33 10.73 15.07
CA PHE A 649 -8.60 11.32 14.65
C PHE A 649 -9.80 10.37 14.81
N GLY A 650 -9.62 9.16 15.36
CA GLY A 650 -10.69 8.18 15.50
C GLY A 650 -11.12 7.56 14.16
N LEU A 651 -10.27 7.63 13.13
CA LEU A 651 -10.52 7.10 11.79
C LEU A 651 -10.52 5.58 11.77
N GLN A 652 -10.92 5.03 10.62
CA GLN A 652 -11.06 3.60 10.39
C GLN A 652 -10.32 3.15 9.12
N PHE A 653 -9.13 3.71 8.88
CA PHE A 653 -8.23 3.17 7.84
C PHE A 653 -7.89 1.71 8.16
N ALA A 654 -7.73 0.88 7.13
CA ALA A 654 -7.39 -0.53 7.29
C ALA A 654 -6.02 -0.71 7.98
N VAL A 655 -5.94 -1.62 8.96
CA VAL A 655 -4.70 -1.93 9.69
C VAL A 655 -4.43 -3.43 9.62
N SER A 656 -3.27 -3.84 9.12
CA SER A 656 -2.84 -5.24 9.09
C SER A 656 -1.33 -5.38 9.28
N ALA A 657 -0.86 -6.58 9.67
CA ALA A 657 0.57 -6.89 9.86
C ALA A 657 1.39 -6.96 8.55
N GLY A 658 0.74 -6.84 7.38
CA GLY A 658 1.37 -6.71 6.06
C GLY A 658 0.87 -5.45 5.34
N ARG A 659 1.12 -5.35 4.01
CA ARG A 659 0.61 -4.25 3.17
C ARG A 659 -0.92 -4.20 3.24
N CYS A 660 -1.42 -3.32 4.12
CA CYS A 660 -2.85 -3.09 4.34
C CYS A 660 -3.38 -2.01 3.39
N THR A 661 -2.59 -0.97 3.19
CA THR A 661 -2.91 0.15 2.30
C THR A 661 -2.11 0.00 1.01
N ARG A 662 -2.79 0.00 -0.13
CA ARG A 662 -2.19 -0.02 -1.47
C ARG A 662 -2.62 1.25 -2.20
N GLY A 663 -1.67 2.12 -2.54
CA GLY A 663 -1.97 3.47 -3.06
C GLY A 663 -2.06 4.55 -1.98
N ALA A 664 -2.85 5.59 -2.22
CA ALA A 664 -3.09 6.68 -1.26
C ALA A 664 -4.60 6.93 -1.10
N PHE A 665 -5.06 7.13 0.13
CA PHE A 665 -6.48 7.31 0.47
C PHE A 665 -6.68 8.61 1.24
N MET A 666 -7.75 9.33 0.94
CA MET A 666 -8.08 10.58 1.58
C MET A 666 -9.42 10.52 2.31
N GLN A 667 -9.49 11.11 3.51
CA GLN A 667 -10.69 11.16 4.34
C GLN A 667 -10.84 12.54 5.00
N LEU A 668 -12.07 13.07 5.05
CA LEU A 668 -12.36 14.36 5.67
C LEU A 668 -12.59 14.22 7.17
N VAL A 669 -11.98 15.13 7.94
CA VAL A 669 -12.24 15.34 9.36
C VAL A 669 -12.76 16.75 9.55
N LYS A 670 -13.96 16.89 10.10
CA LYS A 670 -14.62 18.18 10.30
C LYS A 670 -13.95 18.96 11.44
N VAL A 671 -13.82 20.27 11.30
CA VAL A 671 -13.42 21.19 12.38
C VAL A 671 -14.67 21.79 13.02
N SER A 672 -14.70 21.88 14.36
CA SER A 672 -15.79 22.54 15.13
C SER A 672 -15.88 24.02 14.86
N GLU A 673 -17.10 24.59 14.92
CA GLU A 673 -17.32 26.02 14.65
C GLU A 673 -16.45 26.91 15.55
N GLU A 674 -16.30 26.55 16.83
CA GLU A 674 -15.40 27.21 17.78
C GLU A 674 -13.94 27.26 17.28
N MET A 675 -13.47 26.15 16.71
CA MET A 675 -12.09 26.02 16.24
C MET A 675 -11.84 26.66 14.87
N LYS A 676 -12.87 26.82 14.05
CA LYS A 676 -12.75 27.44 12.72
C LYS A 676 -12.26 28.88 12.81
N GLU A 677 -12.69 29.62 13.83
CA GLU A 677 -12.24 31.00 14.07
C GLU A 677 -10.72 31.06 14.30
N GLN A 678 -10.14 30.02 14.93
CA GLN A 678 -8.71 29.94 15.22
C GLN A 678 -7.90 29.39 14.04
N LEU A 679 -8.40 28.32 13.41
CA LEU A 679 -7.68 27.55 12.39
C LEU A 679 -7.81 28.11 10.98
N LYS A 680 -8.79 28.98 10.69
CA LYS A 680 -9.05 29.56 9.36
C LYS A 680 -9.41 28.56 8.25
N PHE A 681 -9.66 27.29 8.59
CA PHE A 681 -10.13 26.25 7.67
C PHE A 681 -11.25 25.41 8.29
N ASP A 682 -12.05 24.77 7.43
CA ASP A 682 -13.28 24.05 7.80
C ASP A 682 -13.06 22.55 8.03
N PHE A 683 -12.08 21.95 7.34
CA PHE A 683 -11.79 20.51 7.40
C PHE A 683 -10.29 20.22 7.43
N ILE A 684 -9.90 19.08 8.01
CA ILE A 684 -8.61 18.44 7.77
C ILE A 684 -8.84 17.32 6.76
N LEU A 685 -8.08 17.30 5.67
CA LEU A 685 -8.05 16.20 4.71
C LEU A 685 -6.87 15.29 5.08
N VAL A 686 -7.17 14.15 5.70
CA VAL A 686 -6.14 13.18 6.11
C VAL A 686 -5.85 12.25 4.94
N VAL A 687 -4.59 12.15 4.54
CA VAL A 687 -4.12 11.27 3.46
C VAL A 687 -3.26 10.14 4.04
N ASP A 688 -3.82 8.92 4.08
CA ASP A 688 -3.09 7.69 4.43
C ASP A 688 -2.44 7.09 3.19
N THR A 689 -1.21 6.60 3.32
CA THR A 689 -0.47 6.02 2.19
C THR A 689 -0.06 4.59 2.43
N GLU A 690 0.15 3.91 1.32
CA GLU A 690 0.92 2.69 1.26
C GLU A 690 2.29 2.82 1.95
N GLY A 691 2.76 1.68 2.48
CA GLY A 691 4.11 1.55 2.99
C GLY A 691 5.14 1.37 1.88
N LEU A 692 6.15 2.24 1.89
CA LEU A 692 7.27 2.18 0.95
C LEU A 692 8.15 0.95 1.24
N ARG A 693 8.90 0.52 0.22
CA ARG A 693 9.92 -0.55 0.28
C ARG A 693 9.37 -1.90 0.75
N ALA A 694 8.21 -2.30 0.22
CA ALA A 694 7.62 -3.60 0.50
C ALA A 694 8.63 -4.75 0.20
N PRO A 695 9.05 -5.55 1.20
CA PRO A 695 10.04 -6.61 1.01
C PRO A 695 9.61 -7.66 -0.02
N GLU A 696 8.31 -7.98 -0.04
CA GLU A 696 7.66 -8.88 -1.00
C GLU A 696 7.69 -8.41 -2.48
N LEU A 697 8.17 -7.20 -2.78
CA LEU A 697 8.21 -6.64 -4.13
C LEU A 697 9.59 -6.11 -4.54
N ALA A 698 10.67 -6.63 -3.94
CA ALA A 698 12.02 -6.15 -4.20
C ALA A 698 12.41 -6.24 -5.70
N GLY A 699 12.42 -5.09 -6.39
CA GLY A 699 12.74 -4.96 -7.82
C GLY A 699 12.98 -3.50 -8.23
N ARG A 700 13.49 -3.26 -9.46
CA ARG A 700 13.75 -1.88 -9.96
C ARG A 700 12.45 -1.11 -10.28
N SER A 701 11.39 -1.79 -10.71
CA SER A 701 10.10 -1.18 -11.07
C SER A 701 9.34 -0.64 -9.85
N THR A 702 9.48 -1.26 -8.68
CA THR A 702 8.78 -0.85 -7.45
C THR A 702 9.40 0.38 -6.80
N ARG A 703 10.70 0.62 -6.98
CA ARG A 703 11.36 1.85 -6.51
C ARG A 703 10.86 3.11 -7.20
N HIS A 704 10.59 3.02 -8.49
CA HIS A 704 10.01 4.13 -9.25
C HIS A 704 8.64 4.52 -8.69
N GLN A 705 7.82 3.52 -8.37
CA GLN A 705 6.48 3.71 -7.80
C GLN A 705 6.54 4.33 -6.39
N ASP A 706 7.46 3.86 -5.54
CA ASP A 706 7.69 4.41 -4.21
C ASP A 706 8.11 5.88 -4.26
N ASN A 707 9.03 6.23 -5.18
CA ASN A 707 9.50 7.60 -5.39
C ASN A 707 8.38 8.52 -5.92
N GLU A 708 7.56 8.04 -6.87
CA GLU A 708 6.39 8.76 -7.39
C GLU A 708 5.37 9.04 -6.27
N LEU A 709 4.98 8.00 -5.51
CA LEU A 709 4.03 8.10 -4.41
C LEU A 709 4.52 9.07 -3.33
N ALA A 710 5.77 8.92 -2.89
CA ALA A 710 6.35 9.79 -1.86
C ALA A 710 6.38 11.25 -2.30
N THR A 711 6.80 11.53 -3.54
CA THR A 711 6.86 12.90 -4.06
C THR A 711 5.47 13.52 -4.21
N PHE A 712 4.50 12.74 -4.69
CA PHE A 712 3.11 13.19 -4.81
C PHE A 712 2.49 13.55 -3.45
N VAL A 713 2.63 12.67 -2.46
CA VAL A 713 1.99 12.85 -1.15
C VAL A 713 2.65 13.98 -0.35
N VAL A 714 3.98 14.09 -0.40
CA VAL A 714 4.70 15.19 0.27
C VAL A 714 4.35 16.53 -0.39
N GLY A 715 4.25 16.57 -1.73
CA GLY A 715 3.90 17.81 -2.46
C GLY A 715 2.45 18.24 -2.24
N LEU A 716 1.55 17.29 -2.05
CA LEU A 716 0.13 17.57 -1.80
C LEU A 716 -0.12 18.13 -0.39
N GLY A 717 0.61 17.62 0.61
CA GLY A 717 0.41 17.92 2.02
C GLY A 717 0.74 19.38 2.38
N ASN A 718 -0.14 20.01 3.18
CA ASN A 718 0.25 21.19 3.94
C ASN A 718 1.26 20.80 5.04
N LEU A 719 1.07 19.61 5.61
CA LEU A 719 2.01 18.97 6.52
C LEU A 719 2.05 17.46 6.23
N THR A 720 3.27 16.90 6.18
CA THR A 720 3.50 15.45 5.99
C THR A 720 4.15 14.84 7.24
N LEU A 721 3.55 13.80 7.80
CA LEU A 721 4.12 13.02 8.90
C LEU A 721 5.04 11.93 8.34
N ILE A 722 6.34 12.04 8.56
CA ILE A 722 7.33 11.04 8.14
C ILE A 722 7.52 10.04 9.28
N ASN A 723 6.93 8.87 9.14
CA ASN A 723 6.88 7.82 10.13
C ASN A 723 8.05 6.84 9.98
N ILE A 724 8.92 6.78 10.98
CA ILE A 724 10.14 5.97 11.03
C ILE A 724 9.96 4.87 12.08
N PHE A 725 10.26 3.62 11.73
CA PHE A 725 10.27 2.54 12.72
C PHE A 725 11.64 2.46 13.42
N GLY A 726 11.66 2.61 14.74
CA GLY A 726 12.89 2.67 15.53
C GLY A 726 13.70 3.95 15.30
N GLU A 727 15.02 3.85 15.46
CA GLU A 727 15.92 5.01 15.44
C GLU A 727 16.63 5.25 14.10
N ASN A 728 16.48 4.35 13.11
CA ASN A 728 17.25 4.42 11.88
C ASN A 728 16.45 5.04 10.72
N PRO A 729 16.77 6.27 10.29
CA PRO A 729 16.13 6.91 9.14
C PRO A 729 16.65 6.44 7.76
N SER A 730 17.68 5.59 7.70
CA SER A 730 18.45 5.31 6.46
C SER A 730 17.59 4.89 5.27
N GLU A 731 16.51 4.14 5.50
CA GLU A 731 15.64 3.65 4.42
C GLU A 731 14.80 4.76 3.78
N LEU A 732 14.46 5.81 4.52
CA LEU A 732 13.66 6.93 3.98
C LEU A 732 14.53 8.06 3.45
N GLN A 733 15.79 8.14 3.87
CA GLN A 733 16.73 9.18 3.42
C GLN A 733 16.89 9.21 1.89
N GLU A 734 17.09 8.05 1.27
CA GLU A 734 17.20 7.93 -0.19
C GLU A 734 15.95 8.46 -0.91
N ILE A 735 14.76 8.13 -0.41
CA ILE A 735 13.49 8.57 -1.01
C ILE A 735 13.29 10.06 -0.81
N LEU A 736 13.53 10.60 0.40
CA LEU A 736 13.39 12.03 0.68
C LEU A 736 14.36 12.87 -0.15
N GLN A 737 15.56 12.36 -0.43
CA GLN A 737 16.51 13.01 -1.31
C GLN A 737 15.97 13.13 -2.74
N ILE A 738 15.32 12.09 -3.26
CA ILE A 738 14.63 12.12 -4.55
C ILE A 738 13.47 13.14 -4.54
N VAL A 739 12.68 13.18 -3.45
CA VAL A 739 11.58 14.14 -3.28
C VAL A 739 12.08 15.60 -3.33
N VAL A 740 13.14 15.90 -2.58
CA VAL A 740 13.75 17.25 -2.54
C VAL A 740 14.24 17.66 -3.93
N GLN A 741 14.95 16.77 -4.62
CA GLN A 741 15.45 17.05 -5.96
C GLN A 741 14.32 17.25 -6.98
N ALA A 742 13.27 16.45 -6.90
CA ALA A 742 12.07 16.62 -7.72
C ALA A 742 11.44 18.00 -7.51
N PHE A 743 11.27 18.46 -6.26
CA PHE A 743 10.69 19.79 -6.00
C PHE A 743 11.55 20.94 -6.52
N MET A 744 12.88 20.85 -6.48
CA MET A 744 13.76 21.87 -7.07
C MET A 744 13.61 21.98 -8.59
N ARG A 745 13.30 20.87 -9.26
CA ARG A 745 13.09 20.81 -10.72
C ARG A 745 11.71 21.29 -11.13
N MET A 746 10.69 20.99 -10.33
CA MET A 746 9.28 21.34 -10.58
C MET A 746 8.98 22.83 -10.31
N LYS A 747 9.73 23.74 -10.97
CA LYS A 747 9.65 25.20 -10.78
C LYS A 747 8.28 25.80 -11.11
N LYS A 748 7.42 25.09 -11.83
CA LYS A 748 6.07 25.53 -12.23
C LYS A 748 5.00 25.29 -11.16
N VAL A 749 5.23 24.41 -10.19
CA VAL A 749 4.25 24.08 -9.15
C VAL A 749 4.64 24.83 -7.87
N ASN A 750 3.81 25.79 -7.44
CA ASN A 750 4.07 26.56 -6.22
C ASN A 750 3.77 25.71 -4.98
N LEU A 751 4.76 24.93 -4.55
CA LEU A 751 4.71 24.03 -3.40
C LEU A 751 5.37 24.69 -2.20
N SER A 752 4.77 24.50 -1.03
CA SER A 752 5.32 24.93 0.27
C SER A 752 5.12 23.81 1.30
N PRO A 753 5.72 22.62 1.09
CA PRO A 753 5.48 21.47 1.93
C PRO A 753 6.14 21.67 3.31
N SER A 754 5.58 21.03 4.33
CA SER A 754 6.18 20.92 5.66
C SER A 754 6.18 19.46 6.10
N CYS A 755 7.09 19.09 7.00
CA CYS A 755 7.12 17.74 7.56
C CYS A 755 7.40 17.68 9.06
N VAL A 756 6.91 16.62 9.69
CA VAL A 756 7.24 16.22 11.07
C VAL A 756 7.70 14.77 11.05
N PHE A 757 8.85 14.48 11.64
CA PHE A 757 9.39 13.13 11.79
C PHE A 757 8.86 12.49 13.06
N VAL A 758 8.29 11.30 12.93
CA VAL A 758 7.75 10.51 14.05
C VAL A 758 8.49 9.19 14.09
N HIS A 759 9.36 9.03 15.09
CA HIS A 759 10.02 7.76 15.34
C HIS A 759 9.14 6.89 16.25
N GLN A 760 8.74 5.71 15.78
CA GLN A 760 7.93 4.75 16.54
C GLN A 760 8.78 3.69 17.24
N ASN A 761 8.20 3.09 18.29
CA ASN A 761 8.77 1.94 18.99
C ASN A 761 10.11 2.23 19.70
N ILE A 762 10.21 3.40 20.34
CA ILE A 762 11.36 3.76 21.17
C ILE A 762 11.05 3.43 22.63
N SER A 763 11.93 2.64 23.23
CA SER A 763 11.75 2.12 24.59
C SER A 763 12.22 3.08 25.69
N ASP A 764 13.20 3.94 25.40
CA ASP A 764 13.73 4.90 26.39
C ASP A 764 12.91 6.19 26.40
N VAL A 765 12.27 6.49 27.54
CA VAL A 765 11.49 7.72 27.77
C VAL A 765 12.38 8.97 27.64
N THR A 766 13.68 8.85 27.90
CA THR A 766 14.67 9.94 27.76
C THR A 766 15.25 10.05 26.36
N ALA A 767 14.85 9.20 25.40
CA ALA A 767 15.36 9.24 24.03
C ALA A 767 15.21 10.62 23.38
N GLY A 768 14.12 11.34 23.66
CA GLY A 768 13.91 12.70 23.15
C GLY A 768 14.97 13.72 23.59
N GLU A 769 15.50 13.57 24.81
CA GLU A 769 16.51 14.45 25.43
C GLU A 769 17.95 13.94 25.20
N LYS A 770 18.15 12.61 25.23
CA LYS A 770 19.46 11.98 25.05
C LYS A 770 19.87 11.85 23.58
N ASN A 771 18.92 11.75 22.64
CA ASN A 771 19.21 11.68 21.21
C ASN A 771 19.40 13.07 20.57
N MET A 772 19.93 14.06 21.30
CA MET A 772 20.41 15.31 20.68
C MET A 772 21.42 15.03 19.57
N GLU A 773 22.28 14.02 19.76
CA GLU A 773 23.22 13.55 18.73
C GLU A 773 22.49 12.88 17.54
N GLY A 774 21.42 12.12 17.79
CA GLY A 774 20.58 11.55 16.74
C GLY A 774 19.87 12.61 15.90
N ARG A 775 19.28 13.64 16.56
CA ARG A 775 18.69 14.81 15.90
C ARG A 775 19.71 15.58 15.08
N ARG A 776 20.90 15.82 15.64
CA ARG A 776 22.00 16.48 14.94
C ARG A 776 22.40 15.71 13.68
N ARG A 777 22.58 14.39 13.77
CA ARG A 777 22.93 13.55 12.63
C ARG A 777 21.84 13.56 11.57
N LEU A 778 20.57 13.46 11.97
CA LEU A 778 19.44 13.58 11.04
C LEU A 778 19.48 14.91 10.29
N GLN A 779 19.60 16.04 10.99
CA GLN A 779 19.70 17.36 10.36
C GLN A 779 20.89 17.45 9.40
N GLN A 780 22.07 17.01 9.84
CA GLN A 780 23.28 17.03 9.01
C GLN A 780 23.10 16.22 7.72
N THR A 781 22.51 15.03 7.82
CA THR A 781 22.24 14.19 6.65
C THR A 781 21.21 14.84 5.72
N LEU A 782 20.13 15.42 6.26
CA LEU A 782 19.11 16.10 5.47
C LEU A 782 19.66 17.35 4.75
N ASP A 783 20.52 18.12 5.41
CA ASP A 783 21.16 19.30 4.81
C ASP A 783 22.19 18.90 3.75
N GLU A 784 23.00 17.87 4.02
CA GLU A 784 23.98 17.36 3.07
C GLU A 784 23.32 16.82 1.79
N MET A 785 22.27 16.01 1.91
CA MET A 785 21.53 15.51 0.73
C MET A 785 20.92 16.66 -0.07
N THR A 786 20.42 17.71 0.60
CA THR A 786 19.83 18.88 -0.05
C THR A 786 20.88 19.70 -0.79
N LYS A 787 22.06 19.91 -0.20
CA LYS A 787 23.19 20.59 -0.86
C LYS A 787 23.65 19.86 -2.12
N ILE A 788 23.66 18.53 -2.09
CA ILE A 788 24.04 17.73 -3.27
C ILE A 788 23.00 17.94 -4.38
N ALA A 789 21.71 17.78 -4.08
CA ALA A 789 20.63 18.01 -5.05
C ALA A 789 20.61 19.44 -5.60
N ALA A 790 20.81 20.45 -4.74
CA ALA A 790 20.80 21.86 -5.13
C ALA A 790 21.92 22.22 -6.10
N LYS A 791 23.13 21.69 -5.87
CA LYS A 791 24.28 21.88 -6.77
C LYS A 791 23.99 21.33 -8.17
N ASP A 792 23.39 20.15 -8.24
CA ASP A 792 23.12 19.49 -9.51
C ASP A 792 22.01 20.18 -10.31
N GLU A 793 20.99 20.73 -9.64
CA GLU A 793 19.86 21.40 -10.30
C GLU A 793 20.05 22.91 -10.48
N VAL A 794 21.24 23.44 -10.17
CA VAL A 794 21.56 24.88 -10.21
C VAL A 794 20.51 25.67 -9.42
N TYR A 795 20.28 25.22 -8.19
CA TYR A 795 19.32 25.79 -7.26
C TYR A 795 20.05 26.31 -6.02
N VAL A 796 19.54 27.37 -5.40
CA VAL A 796 20.16 27.97 -4.21
C VAL A 796 19.44 27.43 -2.97
N ALA A 797 19.96 26.33 -2.42
CA ALA A 797 19.53 25.77 -1.13
C ALA A 797 20.73 25.19 -0.39
N GLU A 798 20.85 25.52 0.90
CA GLU A 798 21.90 25.01 1.78
C GLU A 798 21.34 24.06 2.84
N CYS A 799 20.08 24.22 3.21
CA CYS A 799 19.44 23.45 4.26
C CYS A 799 18.18 22.76 3.72
N PHE A 800 17.81 21.62 4.30
CA PHE A 800 16.56 20.93 3.97
C PHE A 800 15.34 21.85 4.15
N SER A 801 15.39 22.73 5.16
CA SER A 801 14.34 23.71 5.45
C SER A 801 14.14 24.77 4.35
N ASP A 802 15.08 24.92 3.42
CA ASP A 802 14.96 25.84 2.29
C ASP A 802 13.97 25.32 1.24
N VAL A 803 13.72 24.01 1.21
CA VAL A 803 12.81 23.34 0.26
C VAL A 803 11.56 22.80 0.95
N ILE A 804 11.71 22.19 2.12
CA ILE A 804 10.62 21.61 2.91
C ILE A 804 10.67 22.17 4.33
N THR A 805 9.64 22.91 4.74
CA THR A 805 9.62 23.58 6.05
C THR A 805 9.73 22.56 7.19
N PHE A 806 10.80 22.67 7.99
CA PHE A 806 11.15 21.73 9.05
C PHE A 806 11.99 22.39 10.16
N ASP A 807 11.67 22.11 11.43
CA ASP A 807 12.44 22.50 12.62
C ASP A 807 12.80 21.27 13.47
N ILE A 808 14.07 20.85 13.44
CA ILE A 808 14.59 19.68 14.17
C ILE A 808 14.26 19.66 15.67
N ARG A 809 14.06 20.82 16.31
CA ARG A 809 13.77 20.89 17.74
C ARG A 809 12.31 20.56 18.02
N LYS A 810 11.39 21.04 17.17
CA LYS A 810 9.94 20.93 17.36
C LYS A 810 9.31 19.75 16.61
N ASP A 811 9.86 19.44 15.44
CA ASP A 811 9.26 18.58 14.42
C ASP A 811 9.84 17.16 14.41
N VAL A 812 10.56 16.75 15.47
CA VAL A 812 10.96 15.36 15.71
C VAL A 812 10.31 14.85 16.99
N LYS A 813 9.48 13.82 16.85
CA LYS A 813 8.74 13.17 17.93
C LYS A 813 9.16 11.72 18.10
N TYR A 814 9.24 11.28 19.35
CA TYR A 814 9.64 9.92 19.74
C TYR A 814 8.44 9.27 20.41
N PHE A 815 7.97 8.15 19.84
CA PHE A 815 6.79 7.45 20.29
C PHE A 815 7.20 6.19 21.03
N ALA A 816 6.58 5.97 22.18
CA ALA A 816 6.65 4.70 22.89
C ALA A 816 6.12 3.56 22.02
N GLN A 817 6.43 2.32 22.41
CA GLN A 817 5.79 1.13 21.84
C GLN A 817 4.27 1.18 22.06
N LEU A 818 3.49 0.78 21.05
CA LEU A 818 2.02 0.83 21.07
C LEU A 818 1.40 -0.03 22.16
N TRP A 819 1.99 -1.19 22.47
CA TRP A 819 1.48 -2.14 23.45
C TRP A 819 2.39 -2.17 24.69
N GLU A 820 1.85 -2.36 25.89
CA GLU A 820 2.66 -2.52 27.12
C GLU A 820 3.42 -3.85 27.20
N GLY A 821 3.27 -4.72 26.20
CA GLY A 821 3.95 -6.00 26.10
C GLY A 821 3.64 -6.69 24.78
N SER A 822 3.70 -8.02 24.75
CA SER A 822 3.37 -8.80 23.55
C SER A 822 1.86 -9.12 23.48
N PRO A 823 1.17 -8.78 22.38
CA PRO A 823 -0.20 -9.26 22.08
C PRO A 823 -0.33 -10.80 22.19
N PRO A 824 -1.54 -11.36 22.41
CA PRO A 824 -2.85 -10.73 22.19
C PRO A 824 -3.56 -10.13 23.42
N MET A 825 -3.09 -10.41 24.64
CA MET A 825 -3.80 -10.06 25.88
C MET A 825 -3.38 -8.73 26.53
N VAL A 826 -2.40 -8.02 25.97
CA VAL A 826 -1.87 -6.78 26.54
C VAL A 826 -2.69 -5.56 26.12
N PRO A 827 -2.85 -4.56 27.01
CA PRO A 827 -3.49 -3.30 26.67
C PRO A 827 -2.54 -2.37 25.88
N PRO A 828 -3.07 -1.32 25.22
CA PRO A 828 -2.26 -0.26 24.63
C PRO A 828 -1.43 0.48 25.69
N ASN A 829 -0.29 1.03 25.31
CA ASN A 829 0.57 1.82 26.19
C ASN A 829 0.00 3.24 26.38
N PRO A 830 -0.25 3.71 27.62
CA PRO A 830 -0.74 5.07 27.87
C PRO A 830 0.23 6.14 27.39
N SER A 831 1.54 5.87 27.44
CA SER A 831 2.57 6.78 26.95
C SER A 831 2.46 7.02 25.44
N TYR A 832 2.05 6.00 24.68
CA TYR A 832 1.75 6.17 23.24
C TYR A 832 0.60 7.16 23.02
N CYS A 833 -0.44 7.09 23.86
CA CYS A 833 -1.58 8.01 23.78
C CYS A 833 -1.16 9.45 24.12
N GLU A 834 -0.28 9.62 25.11
CA GLU A 834 0.33 10.90 25.46
C GLU A 834 1.18 11.46 24.29
N ASN A 835 1.97 10.61 23.62
CA ASN A 835 2.71 11.01 22.43
C ASN A 835 1.80 11.40 21.25
N ILE A 836 0.67 10.71 21.05
CA ILE A 836 -0.35 11.11 20.05
C ILE A 836 -0.90 12.50 20.38
N GLN A 837 -1.17 12.78 21.65
CA GLN A 837 -1.65 14.10 22.06
C GLN A 837 -0.62 15.20 21.80
N GLU A 838 0.65 14.95 22.12
CA GLU A 838 1.74 15.87 21.82
C GLU A 838 1.90 16.13 20.32
N LEU A 839 1.76 15.08 19.50
CA LEU A 839 1.79 15.19 18.05
C LEU A 839 0.59 16.00 17.53
N LYS A 840 -0.62 15.82 18.06
CA LYS A 840 -1.78 16.67 17.72
C LYS A 840 -1.49 18.14 17.98
N THR A 841 -0.94 18.48 19.14
CA THR A 841 -0.56 19.85 19.49
C THR A 841 0.47 20.42 18.50
N THR A 842 1.41 19.59 18.05
CA THR A 842 2.42 19.97 17.07
C THR A 842 1.80 20.21 15.69
N VAL A 843 0.96 19.29 15.20
CA VAL A 843 0.19 19.44 13.96
C VAL A 843 -0.66 20.72 14.00
N PHE A 844 -1.32 20.98 15.14
CA PHE A 844 -2.11 22.18 15.35
C PHE A 844 -1.26 23.47 15.30
N SER A 845 -0.06 23.46 15.87
CA SER A 845 0.86 24.60 15.81
C SER A 845 1.32 24.95 14.39
N HIS A 846 1.41 23.95 13.51
CA HIS A 846 1.65 24.15 12.07
C HIS A 846 0.39 24.61 11.36
N ALA A 847 -0.76 24.02 11.69
CA ALA A 847 -2.05 24.38 11.13
C ALA A 847 -2.41 25.85 11.37
N LEU A 848 -2.10 26.41 12.54
CA LEU A 848 -2.29 27.84 12.86
C LEU A 848 -1.48 28.80 11.97
N LYS A 849 -0.35 28.34 11.41
CA LYS A 849 0.48 29.13 10.50
C LYS A 849 0.03 29.02 9.05
N SER A 850 -0.89 28.08 8.75
CA SER A 850 -1.43 27.85 7.43
C SER A 850 -2.79 28.52 7.30
N ASP A 851 -3.05 29.14 6.17
CA ASP A 851 -4.39 29.62 5.84
C ASP A 851 -5.28 28.50 5.26
N GLY A 852 -4.77 27.27 5.14
CA GLY A 852 -5.42 26.17 4.44
C GLY A 852 -5.56 26.40 2.94
N LEU A 853 -6.09 25.41 2.24
CA LEU A 853 -6.35 25.44 0.80
C LEU A 853 -7.85 25.43 0.55
N LYS A 854 -8.35 26.28 -0.34
CA LYS A 854 -9.72 26.12 -0.84
C LYS A 854 -9.83 24.81 -1.62
N LEU A 855 -10.99 24.16 -1.59
CA LEU A 855 -11.23 22.93 -2.36
C LEU A 855 -10.98 23.14 -3.86
N THR A 856 -11.31 24.31 -4.40
CA THR A 856 -10.97 24.70 -5.79
C THR A 856 -9.46 24.68 -6.05
N HIS A 857 -8.67 25.26 -5.14
CA HIS A 857 -7.21 25.26 -5.24
C HIS A 857 -6.61 23.87 -5.02
N LEU A 858 -7.19 23.05 -4.13
CA LEU A 858 -6.77 21.67 -3.94
C LEU A 858 -6.97 20.85 -5.22
N LYS A 859 -8.13 21.01 -5.89
CA LYS A 859 -8.42 20.38 -7.18
C LYS A 859 -7.35 20.74 -8.22
N SER A 860 -7.03 22.02 -8.38
CA SER A 860 -5.96 22.47 -9.29
C SER A 860 -4.60 21.91 -8.87
N ARG A 861 -4.26 21.94 -7.58
CA ARG A 861 -2.98 21.43 -7.07
C ARG A 861 -2.78 19.94 -7.37
N ILE A 862 -3.81 19.10 -7.17
CA ILE A 862 -3.72 17.66 -7.48
C ILE A 862 -3.40 17.45 -8.96
N ASN A 863 -4.13 18.15 -9.84
CA ASN A 863 -3.92 18.10 -11.28
C ASN A 863 -2.50 18.55 -11.66
N ASP A 864 -2.12 19.76 -11.25
CA ASP A 864 -0.84 20.38 -11.63
C ASP A 864 0.36 19.60 -11.09
N LEU A 865 0.25 19.06 -9.86
CA LEU A 865 1.29 18.25 -9.25
C LEU A 865 1.44 16.90 -9.97
N TRP A 866 0.33 16.23 -10.28
CA TRP A 866 0.39 14.95 -10.98
C TRP A 866 0.94 15.11 -12.41
N GLU A 867 0.49 16.14 -13.13
CA GLU A 867 1.02 16.48 -14.45
C GLU A 867 2.52 16.80 -14.40
N ALA A 868 2.98 17.57 -13.40
CA ALA A 868 4.41 17.83 -13.23
C ALA A 868 5.21 16.54 -12.96
N LEU A 869 4.67 15.61 -12.16
CA LEU A 869 5.30 14.31 -11.89
C LEU A 869 5.41 13.44 -13.14
N LEU A 870 4.36 13.37 -13.97
CA LEU A 870 4.37 12.61 -15.23
C LEU A 870 5.46 13.12 -16.19
N ASN A 871 5.72 14.43 -16.17
CA ASN A 871 6.77 15.06 -16.97
C ASN A 871 8.19 14.89 -16.39
N GLU A 872 8.33 14.59 -15.09
CA GLU A 872 9.61 14.50 -14.38
C GLU A 872 10.04 13.05 -14.13
N ARG A 873 10.32 12.27 -15.17
CA ARG A 873 10.68 10.85 -15.00
C ARG A 873 12.15 10.59 -14.63
N PHE A 874 13.03 11.54 -14.95
CA PHE A 874 14.48 11.31 -14.81
C PHE A 874 14.86 10.99 -13.37
N VAL A 875 14.41 11.78 -12.40
CA VAL A 875 14.85 11.63 -11.00
C VAL A 875 14.34 10.31 -10.38
N PHE A 876 13.13 9.87 -10.75
CA PHE A 876 12.46 8.74 -10.09
C PHE A 876 13.04 7.36 -10.42
N SER A 877 13.86 7.23 -11.47
CA SER A 877 14.58 5.98 -11.77
C SER A 877 15.83 5.75 -10.93
N PHE A 878 16.31 6.76 -10.22
CA PHE A 878 17.55 6.71 -9.45
C PHE A 878 17.28 6.47 -7.97
N ARG A 879 18.29 5.95 -7.26
CA ARG A 879 18.22 5.69 -5.82
C ARG A 879 18.34 6.95 -4.99
N ASN A 880 19.19 7.89 -5.43
CA ASN A 880 19.50 9.11 -4.71
C ASN A 880 20.11 10.17 -5.65
N SER A 881 20.31 11.40 -5.15
CA SER A 881 20.93 12.47 -5.96
C SER A 881 22.39 12.21 -6.28
N LEU A 882 23.12 11.38 -5.53
CA LEU A 882 24.51 11.06 -5.85
C LEU A 882 24.60 10.27 -7.17
N GLU A 883 23.68 9.32 -7.37
CA GLU A 883 23.56 8.57 -8.62
C GLU A 883 23.27 9.52 -9.80
N ILE A 884 22.40 10.51 -9.58
CA ILE A 884 22.08 11.56 -10.56
C ILE A 884 23.28 12.47 -10.84
N ALA A 885 23.95 12.97 -9.81
CA ALA A 885 25.13 13.83 -9.90
C ALA A 885 26.22 13.15 -10.74
N THR A 886 26.43 11.87 -10.47
CA THR A 886 27.45 11.06 -11.13
C THR A 886 27.09 10.87 -12.60
N TYR A 887 25.83 10.56 -12.90
CA TYR A 887 25.34 10.45 -14.26
C TYR A 887 25.47 11.78 -15.05
N ARG A 888 25.12 12.92 -14.45
CA ARG A 888 25.21 14.24 -15.10
C ARG A 888 26.64 14.74 -15.28
N LYS A 889 27.52 14.52 -14.29
CA LYS A 889 28.96 14.83 -14.43
C LYS A 889 29.56 14.03 -15.57
N LEU A 890 29.19 12.76 -15.67
CA LEU A 890 29.58 11.90 -16.78
C LEU A 890 29.12 12.51 -18.12
N GLU A 891 27.84 12.87 -18.26
CA GLU A 891 27.30 13.54 -19.45
C GLU A 891 28.01 14.88 -19.79
N THR A 892 28.39 15.65 -18.77
CA THR A 892 29.08 16.94 -18.94
C THR A 892 30.54 16.77 -19.37
N GLU A 893 31.27 15.83 -18.78
CA GLU A 893 32.65 15.53 -19.18
C GLU A 893 32.70 14.97 -20.60
N TYR A 894 31.73 14.15 -21.01
CA TYR A 894 31.55 13.75 -22.40
C TYR A 894 31.38 14.98 -23.31
N SER A 895 30.46 15.88 -22.96
CA SER A 895 30.13 17.05 -23.77
C SER A 895 31.27 18.07 -23.87
N LYS A 896 31.97 18.34 -22.77
CA LYS A 896 33.10 19.27 -22.71
C LYS A 896 34.32 18.73 -23.47
N THR A 897 34.65 17.45 -23.28
CA THR A 897 35.74 16.81 -24.03
C THR A 897 35.47 16.89 -25.52
N MET A 898 34.20 16.78 -25.93
CA MET A 898 33.80 16.94 -27.32
C MET A 898 34.00 18.38 -27.84
N LEU A 899 33.57 19.39 -27.07
CA LEU A 899 33.74 20.81 -27.41
C LEU A 899 35.21 21.26 -27.43
N ASP A 900 36.05 20.76 -26.53
CA ASP A 900 37.48 21.10 -26.47
C ASP A 900 38.20 20.58 -27.72
N ILE A 901 37.83 19.38 -28.17
CA ILE A 901 38.30 18.79 -29.42
C ILE A 901 37.85 19.65 -30.59
N GLU A 902 36.56 19.98 -30.69
CA GLU A 902 36.03 20.84 -31.76
C GLU A 902 36.77 22.20 -31.82
N ASN A 903 36.94 22.89 -30.68
CA ASN A 903 37.56 24.22 -30.62
C ASN A 903 39.07 24.24 -30.89
N GLU A 904 39.82 23.24 -30.41
CA GLU A 904 41.26 23.13 -30.71
C GLU A 904 41.48 22.94 -32.22
N PHE A 905 40.59 22.21 -32.86
CA PHE A 905 40.62 21.96 -34.28
C PHE A 905 40.25 23.21 -35.10
N TYR A 906 39.18 23.93 -34.75
CA TYR A 906 38.83 25.20 -35.42
C TYR A 906 39.95 26.26 -35.32
N ASN A 907 40.54 26.45 -34.14
CA ASN A 907 41.59 27.46 -33.94
C ASN A 907 42.89 27.15 -34.70
N ASN A 908 43.22 25.87 -34.91
CA ASN A 908 44.42 25.48 -35.64
C ASN A 908 44.26 25.64 -37.17
N ILE A 909 43.03 25.51 -37.67
CA ILE A 909 42.69 25.82 -39.08
C ILE A 909 42.71 27.32 -39.31
N GLU A 910 42.01 28.10 -38.48
CA GLU A 910 41.81 29.55 -38.69
C GLU A 910 43.12 30.36 -38.60
N ASN A 911 44.12 29.86 -37.86
CA ASN A 911 45.45 30.48 -37.75
C ASN A 911 46.47 29.99 -38.78
N GLU A 912 46.04 29.30 -39.85
CA GLU A 912 46.90 28.75 -40.93
C GLU A 912 48.07 27.87 -40.42
N ARG A 913 47.93 27.23 -39.25
CA ARG A 913 49.02 26.43 -38.65
C ARG A 913 49.05 24.98 -39.10
N ILE A 914 47.97 24.48 -39.72
CA ILE A 914 47.86 23.09 -40.16
C ILE A 914 47.11 23.03 -41.50
N ASP A 915 47.79 22.57 -42.56
CA ASP A 915 47.20 22.34 -43.89
C ASP A 915 46.59 20.93 -44.03
N GLU A 916 46.94 19.99 -43.14
CA GLU A 916 46.41 18.61 -43.15
C GLU A 916 46.49 17.96 -41.75
N VAL A 917 45.38 17.44 -41.22
CA VAL A 917 45.35 16.65 -39.97
C VAL A 917 45.20 15.17 -40.30
N SER A 918 46.09 14.31 -39.80
CA SER A 918 46.03 12.86 -40.03
C SER A 918 45.03 12.15 -39.10
N GLU A 919 44.36 11.10 -39.61
CA GLU A 919 43.39 10.28 -38.85
C GLU A 919 44.02 9.64 -37.62
N SER A 920 45.29 9.26 -37.74
CA SER A 920 46.09 8.74 -36.63
C SER A 920 46.25 9.77 -35.52
N HIS A 921 46.48 11.04 -35.84
CA HIS A 921 46.64 12.10 -34.86
C HIS A 921 45.32 12.44 -34.14
N LEU A 922 44.21 12.45 -34.89
CA LEU A 922 42.87 12.69 -34.34
C LEU A 922 42.40 11.53 -33.46
N ARG A 923 42.63 10.28 -33.88
CA ARG A 923 42.37 9.07 -33.07
C ARG A 923 43.27 8.98 -31.86
N GLU A 924 44.55 9.33 -31.98
CA GLU A 924 45.48 9.33 -30.86
C GLU A 924 45.07 10.38 -29.82
N LYS A 925 44.72 11.60 -30.24
CA LYS A 925 44.15 12.62 -29.33
C LYS A 925 42.83 12.19 -28.71
N LEU A 926 41.90 11.63 -29.48
CA LEU A 926 40.62 11.13 -28.97
C LEU A 926 40.80 9.94 -28.03
N LYS A 927 41.78 9.06 -28.26
CA LYS A 927 42.12 7.93 -27.39
C LYS A 927 42.84 8.37 -26.11
N VAL A 928 43.69 9.39 -26.20
CA VAL A 928 44.29 10.05 -25.04
C VAL A 928 43.21 10.71 -24.20
N LYS A 929 42.29 11.46 -24.83
CA LYS A 929 41.16 12.11 -24.14
C LYS A 929 40.13 11.11 -23.60
N SER A 930 39.81 10.04 -24.32
CA SER A 930 38.94 8.96 -23.81
C SER A 930 39.59 8.25 -22.64
N GLY A 931 40.91 8.01 -22.69
CA GLY A 931 41.68 7.47 -21.57
C GLY A 931 41.77 8.42 -20.38
N GLU A 932 41.82 9.74 -20.60
CA GLU A 932 41.71 10.76 -19.55
C GLU A 932 40.34 10.74 -18.86
N VAL A 933 39.26 10.58 -19.64
CA VAL A 933 37.89 10.41 -19.13
C VAL A 933 37.76 9.08 -18.38
N GLU A 934 38.25 7.96 -18.92
CA GLU A 934 38.27 6.65 -18.23
C GLU A 934 39.09 6.66 -16.94
N LYS A 935 40.20 7.39 -16.90
CA LYS A 935 41.05 7.52 -15.72
C LYS A 935 40.42 8.44 -14.67
N SER A 936 39.80 9.54 -15.10
CA SER A 936 39.01 10.42 -14.23
C SER A 936 37.79 9.66 -13.67
N MET A 937 37.13 8.86 -14.50
CA MET A 937 36.08 7.91 -14.14
C MET A 937 36.57 6.92 -13.09
N SER A 938 37.66 6.20 -13.36
CA SER A 938 38.23 5.20 -12.44
C SER A 938 38.63 5.83 -11.09
N GLN A 939 39.17 7.05 -11.09
CA GLN A 939 39.51 7.78 -9.86
C GLN A 939 38.29 8.31 -9.09
N LEU A 940 37.21 8.68 -9.78
CA LEU A 940 35.92 9.01 -9.16
C LEU A 940 35.26 7.75 -8.56
N PHE A 941 35.34 6.61 -9.27
CA PHE A 941 34.72 5.34 -8.88
C PHE A 941 35.49 4.54 -7.83
N GLU A 942 36.78 4.80 -7.63
CA GLU A 942 37.58 4.16 -6.57
C GLU A 942 37.39 4.80 -5.18
N LYS A 943 36.85 6.01 -5.11
CA LYS A 943 36.62 6.73 -3.85
C LYS A 943 35.21 6.56 -3.28
N ASP A 944 34.28 5.98 -4.04
CA ASP A 944 32.88 5.84 -3.65
C ASP A 944 32.58 4.44 -3.09
N LYS A 945 31.69 4.35 -2.08
CA LYS A 945 31.47 3.12 -1.29
C LYS A 945 30.64 2.06 -2.04
N ASP A 946 30.00 2.42 -3.16
CA ASP A 946 29.02 1.57 -3.86
C ASP A 946 29.46 1.17 -5.29
N LYS A 947 30.74 0.80 -5.43
CA LYS A 947 31.44 0.43 -6.68
C LYS A 947 30.77 -0.66 -7.53
N ASP A 948 29.97 -1.54 -6.92
CA ASP A 948 29.38 -2.70 -7.60
C ASP A 948 28.02 -2.42 -8.26
N ILE A 949 27.29 -1.38 -7.84
CA ILE A 949 25.95 -1.05 -8.36
C ILE A 949 26.02 -0.31 -9.70
N LEU A 950 27.08 0.46 -9.93
CA LEU A 950 27.19 1.39 -11.06
C LEU A 950 27.89 0.79 -12.30
N LYS A 951 28.58 -0.36 -12.17
CA LYS A 951 29.19 -1.07 -13.31
C LYS A 951 28.18 -1.63 -14.32
N GLN A 952 26.90 -1.77 -13.94
CA GLN A 952 25.86 -2.34 -14.82
C GLN A 952 25.07 -1.30 -15.63
N GLN A 953 25.24 0.01 -15.41
CA GLN A 953 24.38 1.05 -16.02
C GLN A 953 25.05 1.96 -17.06
N ALA A 954 26.38 1.94 -17.20
CA ALA A 954 27.06 2.67 -18.27
C ALA A 954 27.34 1.73 -19.45
N ASN A 955 26.71 1.99 -20.61
CA ASN A 955 27.25 1.51 -21.88
C ASN A 955 28.70 2.01 -21.98
N ASP A 956 29.61 1.13 -22.41
CA ASP A 956 31.05 1.35 -22.44
C ASP A 956 31.43 2.75 -23.01
N PRO A 957 32.03 3.63 -22.19
CA PRO A 957 32.54 4.95 -22.59
C PRO A 957 33.38 4.95 -23.87
N VAL A 958 34.14 3.88 -24.08
CA VAL A 958 35.06 3.72 -25.21
C VAL A 958 34.28 3.58 -26.51
N LEU A 959 33.18 2.80 -26.49
CA LEU A 959 32.32 2.56 -27.64
C LEU A 959 31.56 3.83 -28.09
N TYR A 960 31.18 4.71 -27.16
CA TYR A 960 30.55 5.99 -27.48
C TYR A 960 31.51 6.95 -28.19
N PHE A 961 32.72 7.14 -27.65
CA PHE A 961 33.73 8.03 -28.24
C PHE A 961 34.31 7.50 -29.56
N GLU A 962 34.50 6.18 -29.70
CA GLU A 962 34.96 5.60 -30.97
C GLU A 962 33.98 5.86 -32.13
N LYS A 963 32.67 5.79 -31.87
CA LYS A 963 31.65 6.01 -32.90
C LYS A 963 31.63 7.47 -33.38
N LYS A 964 31.76 8.44 -32.47
CA LYS A 964 31.77 9.88 -32.80
C LYS A 964 33.09 10.33 -33.46
N SER A 965 34.24 9.75 -33.09
CA SER A 965 35.56 10.14 -33.63
C SER A 965 35.68 10.11 -35.16
N LYS A 966 35.13 9.06 -35.79
CA LYS A 966 35.19 8.85 -37.25
C LYS A 966 34.36 9.87 -38.03
N GLU A 967 33.30 10.37 -37.42
CA GLU A 967 32.35 11.29 -38.04
C GLU A 967 32.96 12.69 -38.17
N TYR A 968 33.66 13.15 -37.13
CA TYR A 968 34.28 14.49 -37.10
C TYR A 968 35.56 14.58 -37.93
N TYR A 969 36.34 13.50 -38.03
CA TYR A 969 37.54 13.46 -38.87
C TYR A 969 37.23 13.74 -40.35
N GLY A 970 36.14 13.17 -40.88
CA GLY A 970 35.74 13.36 -42.28
C GLY A 970 35.29 14.79 -42.61
N ILE A 971 34.64 15.47 -41.66
CA ILE A 971 34.18 16.86 -41.81
C ILE A 971 35.37 17.83 -41.81
N PHE A 972 36.34 17.56 -40.94
CA PHE A 972 37.52 18.40 -40.75
C PHE A 972 38.49 18.35 -41.94
N GLN A 973 38.69 17.19 -42.56
CA GLN A 973 39.65 16.99 -43.65
C GLN A 973 39.34 17.85 -44.90
N LYS A 974 38.06 18.15 -45.15
CA LYS A 974 37.62 18.90 -46.33
C LYS A 974 37.46 20.42 -46.10
N TYR A 975 37.30 20.84 -44.85
CA TYR A 975 37.39 22.25 -44.49
C TYR A 975 38.80 22.80 -44.79
N CYS A 976 39.85 22.00 -44.52
CA CYS A 976 41.25 22.30 -44.91
C CYS A 976 41.48 22.35 -46.44
N GLN A 977 40.56 21.85 -47.27
CA GLN A 977 40.69 21.82 -48.74
C GLN A 977 39.99 23.00 -49.45
N GLY A 978 39.42 23.96 -48.72
CA GLY A 978 38.84 25.20 -49.28
C GLY A 978 37.40 25.09 -49.78
N ALA A 979 36.64 24.08 -49.33
CA ALA A 979 35.24 23.89 -49.72
C ALA A 979 34.30 24.97 -49.12
N THR A 980 33.29 25.41 -49.88
CA THR A 980 32.27 26.36 -49.40
C THR A 980 31.33 25.71 -48.38
N SER A 981 30.68 26.51 -47.53
CA SER A 981 29.77 25.99 -46.51
C SER A 981 28.62 25.16 -47.06
N ASP A 982 28.08 25.51 -48.23
CA ASP A 982 27.02 24.75 -48.91
C ASP A 982 27.52 23.37 -49.38
N ALA A 983 28.78 23.29 -49.84
CA ALA A 983 29.39 22.03 -50.27
C ALA A 983 29.71 21.11 -49.07
N ILE A 984 30.24 21.69 -47.99
CA ILE A 984 30.51 20.95 -46.75
C ILE A 984 29.19 20.43 -46.17
N PHE A 985 28.15 21.26 -46.16
CA PHE A 985 26.84 20.87 -45.65
C PHE A 985 26.18 19.75 -46.47
N GLY A 986 26.23 19.86 -47.81
CA GLY A 986 25.74 18.81 -48.71
C GLY A 986 26.44 17.48 -48.50
N GLU A 987 27.75 17.51 -48.25
CA GLU A 987 28.49 16.30 -47.99
C GLU A 987 28.18 15.69 -46.60
N ILE A 988 28.03 16.51 -45.57
CA ILE A 988 27.63 16.04 -44.23
C ILE A 988 26.30 15.31 -44.32
N ILE A 989 25.34 15.84 -45.08
CA ILE A 989 24.06 15.17 -45.33
C ILE A 989 24.30 13.79 -45.98
N CYS A 990 25.15 13.70 -47.01
CA CYS A 990 25.49 12.42 -47.64
C CYS A 990 26.17 11.42 -46.69
N GLN A 991 27.07 11.87 -45.81
CA GLN A 991 27.71 11.00 -44.82
C GLN A 991 26.71 10.52 -43.76
N LYS A 992 25.82 11.39 -43.29
CA LYS A 992 24.77 11.04 -42.33
C LYS A 992 23.72 10.09 -42.92
N LEU A 993 23.50 10.14 -44.24
CA LEU A 993 22.62 9.22 -44.96
C LEU A 993 23.23 7.82 -45.18
N LYS A 994 24.55 7.67 -45.05
CA LYS A 994 25.26 6.41 -45.34
C LYS A 994 24.79 5.24 -44.48
N GLU A 995 24.76 5.40 -43.15
CA GLU A 995 24.33 4.34 -42.21
C GLU A 995 22.82 4.02 -42.36
N PRO A 996 21.91 5.02 -42.44
CA PRO A 996 20.49 4.79 -42.75
C PRO A 996 20.23 4.04 -44.06
N ILE A 997 20.90 4.43 -45.16
CA ILE A 997 20.78 3.74 -46.46
C ILE A 997 21.24 2.29 -46.32
N GLN A 998 22.41 2.07 -45.71
CA GLN A 998 22.96 0.72 -45.53
C GLN A 998 22.03 -0.17 -44.70
N LYS A 999 21.49 0.33 -43.59
CA LYS A 999 20.53 -0.40 -42.75
C LYS A 999 19.24 -0.72 -43.48
N SER A 1000 18.68 0.24 -44.22
CA SER A 1000 17.44 0.03 -44.98
C SER A 1000 17.63 -1.03 -46.06
N VAL A 1001 18.72 -0.96 -46.83
CA VAL A 1001 19.06 -1.95 -47.86
C VAL A 1001 19.22 -3.34 -47.25
N CYS A 1002 19.98 -3.46 -46.15
CA CYS A 1002 20.16 -4.73 -45.46
C CYS A 1002 18.81 -5.29 -44.96
N LYS A 1003 18.01 -4.47 -44.27
CA LYS A 1003 16.72 -4.89 -43.69
C LYS A 1003 15.74 -5.37 -44.74
N ASP A 1004 15.56 -4.60 -45.81
CA ASP A 1004 14.67 -4.98 -46.89
C ASP A 1004 15.18 -6.24 -47.61
N THR A 1005 16.50 -6.38 -47.78
CA THR A 1005 17.10 -7.59 -48.39
C THR A 1005 16.93 -8.81 -47.49
N ALA A 1006 17.08 -8.66 -46.17
CA ALA A 1006 16.86 -9.73 -45.19
C ALA A 1006 15.41 -10.24 -45.21
N ARG A 1007 14.43 -9.34 -45.33
CA ARG A 1007 13.02 -9.72 -45.48
C ARG A 1007 12.78 -10.55 -46.74
N ASP A 1008 13.32 -10.12 -47.88
CA ASP A 1008 13.17 -10.86 -49.14
C ASP A 1008 13.88 -12.21 -49.09
N LEU A 1009 15.06 -12.25 -48.49
CA LEU A 1009 15.86 -13.46 -48.36
C LEU A 1009 15.22 -14.48 -47.42
N THR A 1010 14.56 -14.02 -46.35
CA THR A 1010 13.78 -14.89 -45.46
C THR A 1010 12.69 -15.61 -46.24
N ASN A 1011 11.97 -14.92 -47.12
CA ASN A 1011 10.96 -15.53 -47.98
C ASN A 1011 11.57 -16.50 -49.02
N GLU A 1012 12.73 -16.15 -49.56
CA GLU A 1012 13.48 -17.00 -50.50
C GLU A 1012 13.96 -18.30 -49.85
N ILE A 1013 14.55 -18.23 -48.65
CA ILE A 1013 15.02 -19.39 -47.87
C ILE A 1013 13.84 -20.32 -47.56
N ARG A 1014 12.70 -19.78 -47.13
CA ARG A 1014 11.47 -20.56 -46.86
C ARG A 1014 10.94 -21.30 -48.08
N THR A 1015 11.30 -20.87 -49.28
CA THR A 1015 10.85 -21.49 -50.53
C THR A 1015 11.90 -22.47 -51.06
N ASN A 1016 13.17 -22.08 -51.06
CA ASN A 1016 14.23 -22.71 -51.84
C ASN A 1016 15.25 -23.52 -51.02
N CYS A 1017 15.33 -23.35 -49.70
CA CYS A 1017 16.26 -24.08 -48.85
C CYS A 1017 15.63 -25.39 -48.37
N GLU A 1018 16.08 -26.55 -48.86
CA GLU A 1018 15.41 -27.83 -48.59
C GLU A 1018 15.30 -28.21 -47.10
N SER A 1019 16.30 -27.81 -46.30
CA SER A 1019 16.35 -28.05 -44.85
C SER A 1019 15.39 -27.15 -44.07
N LEU A 1020 15.08 -25.95 -44.59
CA LEU A 1020 14.26 -24.91 -43.94
C LEU A 1020 12.90 -24.66 -44.62
N ASN A 1021 12.61 -25.25 -45.78
CA ASN A 1021 11.39 -25.04 -46.58
C ASN A 1021 10.23 -25.97 -46.19
N GLY A 1022 9.99 -26.16 -44.89
CA GLY A 1022 8.90 -27.02 -44.42
C GLY A 1022 8.57 -26.82 -42.95
N ASN A 1023 7.83 -27.77 -42.37
CA ASN A 1023 7.46 -27.74 -40.96
C ASN A 1023 8.57 -28.31 -40.06
N ARG A 1024 8.42 -28.14 -38.74
CA ARG A 1024 9.39 -28.59 -37.73
C ARG A 1024 9.84 -30.04 -37.89
N SER A 1025 8.93 -30.96 -38.23
CA SER A 1025 9.26 -32.38 -38.41
C SER A 1025 10.20 -32.61 -39.60
N LYS A 1026 10.04 -31.82 -40.67
CA LYS A 1026 10.98 -31.85 -41.80
C LYS A 1026 12.36 -31.35 -41.37
N LEU A 1027 12.42 -30.25 -40.62
CA LEU A 1027 13.67 -29.71 -40.08
C LEU A 1027 14.39 -30.72 -39.18
N GLU A 1028 13.68 -31.34 -38.25
CA GLU A 1028 14.23 -32.36 -37.34
C GLU A 1028 14.85 -33.54 -38.10
N LYS A 1029 14.21 -33.99 -39.18
CA LYS A 1029 14.75 -35.04 -40.07
C LYS A 1029 16.08 -34.62 -40.70
N TYR A 1030 16.21 -33.38 -41.16
CA TYR A 1030 17.47 -32.88 -41.73
C TYR A 1030 18.55 -32.76 -40.66
N ILE A 1031 18.24 -32.23 -39.47
CA ILE A 1031 19.17 -32.17 -38.34
C ILE A 1031 19.72 -33.56 -38.01
N LEU A 1032 18.84 -34.55 -37.83
CA LEU A 1032 19.25 -35.92 -37.51
C LEU A 1032 20.12 -36.55 -38.60
N LYS A 1033 19.79 -36.31 -39.88
CA LYS A 1033 20.60 -36.77 -41.01
C LYS A 1033 21.99 -36.11 -41.00
N THR A 1034 22.06 -34.79 -40.82
CA THR A 1034 23.33 -34.05 -40.78
C THR A 1034 24.19 -34.45 -39.59
N LEU A 1035 23.59 -34.70 -38.42
CA LEU A 1035 24.32 -35.24 -37.28
C LEU A 1035 24.92 -36.62 -37.62
N ALA A 1036 24.15 -37.50 -38.25
CA ALA A 1036 24.62 -38.83 -38.63
C ALA A 1036 25.75 -38.80 -39.66
N GLU A 1037 25.70 -37.87 -40.60
CA GLU A 1037 26.74 -37.71 -41.63
C GLU A 1037 28.02 -37.05 -41.10
N LYS A 1038 27.91 -36.15 -40.11
CA LYS A 1038 29.06 -35.42 -39.55
C LYS A 1038 29.78 -36.19 -38.44
N GLU A 1039 29.13 -37.18 -37.83
CA GLU A 1039 29.65 -38.01 -36.73
C GLU A 1039 30.25 -37.19 -35.55
N ASP A 1040 29.75 -35.97 -35.35
CA ASP A 1040 30.23 -35.05 -34.30
C ASP A 1040 29.51 -35.34 -32.98
N PHE A 1041 30.23 -35.97 -32.06
CA PHE A 1041 29.70 -36.40 -30.77
C PHE A 1041 29.19 -35.24 -29.91
N GLU A 1042 29.89 -34.10 -29.90
CA GLU A 1042 29.47 -32.94 -29.10
C GLU A 1042 28.18 -32.33 -29.64
N LYS A 1043 28.04 -32.23 -30.97
CA LYS A 1043 26.79 -31.78 -31.60
C LYS A 1043 25.64 -32.73 -31.37
N TYR A 1044 25.90 -34.03 -31.38
CA TYR A 1044 24.93 -35.05 -30.99
C TYR A 1044 24.47 -34.88 -29.54
N MET A 1045 25.41 -34.72 -28.60
CA MET A 1045 25.09 -34.51 -27.19
C MET A 1045 24.31 -33.21 -26.97
N ASN A 1046 24.62 -32.14 -27.71
CA ASN A 1046 23.88 -30.89 -27.64
C ASN A 1046 22.44 -31.03 -28.18
N TYR A 1047 22.23 -31.77 -29.28
CA TYR A 1047 20.89 -32.10 -29.78
C TYR A 1047 20.08 -32.94 -28.77
N LEU A 1048 20.75 -33.84 -28.03
CA LEU A 1048 20.09 -34.69 -27.05
C LEU A 1048 19.68 -33.92 -25.80
N ASN A 1049 20.59 -33.11 -25.24
CA ASN A 1049 20.44 -32.43 -23.95
C ASN A 1049 19.75 -31.06 -24.08
N ASN A 1050 20.02 -30.30 -25.15
CA ASN A 1050 19.47 -28.96 -25.38
C ASN A 1050 18.88 -28.85 -26.81
N PRO A 1051 17.82 -29.62 -27.12
CA PRO A 1051 17.29 -29.69 -28.49
C PRO A 1051 16.83 -28.33 -29.04
N ARG A 1052 16.29 -27.45 -28.19
CA ARG A 1052 15.86 -26.10 -28.63
C ARG A 1052 17.05 -25.27 -29.11
N ASP A 1053 18.14 -25.26 -28.36
CA ASP A 1053 19.34 -24.49 -28.69
C ASP A 1053 20.06 -25.10 -29.90
N HIS A 1054 20.03 -26.43 -30.03
CA HIS A 1054 20.55 -27.11 -31.21
C HIS A 1054 19.76 -26.75 -32.49
N PHE A 1055 18.42 -26.70 -32.44
CA PHE A 1055 17.62 -26.26 -33.59
C PHE A 1055 17.91 -24.80 -33.97
N LYS A 1056 18.04 -23.91 -32.97
CA LYS A 1056 18.42 -22.51 -33.22
C LYS A 1056 19.78 -22.40 -33.89
N SER A 1057 20.78 -23.12 -33.36
CA SER A 1057 22.12 -23.18 -33.93
C SER A 1057 22.09 -23.71 -35.36
N PHE A 1058 21.33 -24.79 -35.61
CA PHE A 1058 21.23 -25.37 -36.94
C PHE A 1058 20.55 -24.44 -37.95
N ILE A 1059 19.44 -23.78 -37.57
CA ILE A 1059 18.79 -22.80 -38.44
C ILE A 1059 19.77 -21.66 -38.76
N SER A 1060 20.50 -21.16 -37.74
CA SER A 1060 21.49 -20.09 -37.92
C SER A 1060 22.63 -20.52 -38.84
N ASP A 1061 23.13 -21.75 -38.71
CA ASP A 1061 24.16 -22.34 -39.56
C ASP A 1061 23.68 -22.48 -41.01
N GLU A 1062 22.48 -23.04 -41.23
CA GLU A 1062 21.90 -23.24 -42.56
C GLU A 1062 21.59 -21.92 -43.26
N VAL A 1063 21.06 -20.93 -42.53
CA VAL A 1063 20.83 -19.58 -43.05
C VAL A 1063 22.15 -18.90 -43.40
N SER A 1064 23.16 -19.01 -42.54
CA SER A 1064 24.50 -18.45 -42.80
C SER A 1064 25.16 -19.10 -44.02
N GLN A 1065 25.02 -20.42 -44.17
CA GLN A 1065 25.51 -21.15 -45.33
C GLN A 1065 24.76 -20.75 -46.59
N TYR A 1066 23.43 -20.66 -46.55
CA TYR A 1066 22.61 -20.24 -47.68
C TYR A 1066 22.94 -18.82 -48.14
N ILE A 1067 23.07 -17.88 -47.19
CA ILE A 1067 23.51 -16.51 -47.46
C ILE A 1067 24.87 -16.51 -48.13
N THR A 1068 25.81 -17.32 -47.63
CA THR A 1068 27.17 -17.41 -48.17
C THR A 1068 27.18 -17.96 -49.59
N ASP A 1069 26.49 -19.08 -49.84
CA ASP A 1069 26.45 -19.76 -51.13
C ASP A 1069 25.69 -18.95 -52.20
N LYS A 1070 24.64 -18.24 -51.78
CA LYS A 1070 23.79 -17.43 -52.67
C LYS A 1070 24.15 -15.95 -52.67
N PHE A 1071 25.25 -15.56 -52.02
CA PHE A 1071 25.60 -14.16 -51.84
C PHE A 1071 25.75 -13.44 -53.18
N GLU A 1072 26.57 -13.99 -54.08
CA GLU A 1072 26.87 -13.36 -55.37
C GLU A 1072 25.70 -13.40 -56.36
N VAL A 1073 24.88 -14.46 -56.29
CA VAL A 1073 23.84 -14.74 -57.28
C VAL A 1073 22.46 -14.21 -56.89
N SER A 1074 22.20 -13.95 -55.60
CA SER A 1074 20.90 -13.49 -55.11
C SER A 1074 21.01 -12.28 -54.18
N VAL A 1075 21.79 -12.37 -53.09
CA VAL A 1075 21.84 -11.33 -52.04
C VAL A 1075 22.44 -10.02 -52.57
N ARG A 1076 23.63 -10.06 -53.17
CA ARG A 1076 24.33 -8.88 -53.70
C ARG A 1076 23.54 -8.19 -54.83
N PRO A 1077 22.96 -8.90 -55.82
CA PRO A 1077 22.07 -8.28 -56.79
C PRO A 1077 20.88 -7.53 -56.18
N LYS A 1078 20.17 -8.15 -55.22
CA LYS A 1078 19.03 -7.51 -54.51
C LYS A 1078 19.47 -6.26 -53.74
N MET A 1079 20.63 -6.31 -53.07
CA MET A 1079 21.17 -5.13 -52.36
C MET A 1079 21.52 -4.01 -53.34
N ARG A 1080 22.09 -4.32 -54.51
CA ARG A 1080 22.40 -3.33 -55.55
C ARG A 1080 21.14 -2.65 -56.09
N GLU A 1081 20.13 -3.44 -56.44
CA GLU A 1081 18.84 -2.94 -56.93
C GLU A 1081 18.18 -2.00 -55.91
N LYS A 1082 18.13 -2.41 -54.63
CA LYS A 1082 17.55 -1.58 -53.56
C LYS A 1082 18.36 -0.32 -53.27
N THR A 1083 19.68 -0.39 -53.38
CA THR A 1083 20.56 0.80 -53.25
C THR A 1083 20.30 1.80 -54.37
N GLU A 1084 20.07 1.33 -55.61
CA GLU A 1084 19.75 2.19 -56.75
C GLU A 1084 18.35 2.82 -56.62
N LEU A 1085 17.37 2.05 -56.16
CA LEU A 1085 16.04 2.57 -55.89
C LEU A 1085 16.05 3.66 -54.80
N LEU A 1086 16.78 3.43 -53.71
CA LEU A 1086 16.94 4.44 -52.63
C LEU A 1086 17.72 5.66 -53.10
N HIS A 1087 18.79 5.47 -53.88
CA HIS A 1087 19.53 6.58 -54.50
C HIS A 1087 18.60 7.48 -55.31
N GLN A 1088 17.74 6.92 -56.16
CA GLN A 1088 16.78 7.67 -56.97
C GLN A 1088 15.79 8.45 -56.10
N LYS A 1089 15.21 7.81 -55.07
CA LYS A 1089 14.25 8.45 -54.16
C LYS A 1089 14.88 9.62 -53.37
N ILE A 1090 16.13 9.49 -52.97
CA ILE A 1090 16.85 10.56 -52.26
C ILE A 1090 17.13 11.74 -53.19
N ILE A 1091 17.58 11.49 -54.42
CA ILE A 1091 17.79 12.56 -55.40
C ILE A 1091 16.47 13.29 -55.72
N GLU A 1092 15.37 12.56 -55.84
CA GLU A 1092 14.04 13.15 -56.04
C GLU A 1092 13.63 14.02 -54.85
N ALA A 1093 13.87 13.55 -53.62
CA ALA A 1093 13.61 14.33 -52.40
C ALA A 1093 14.46 15.62 -52.32
N VAL A 1094 15.75 15.54 -52.68
CA VAL A 1094 16.66 16.70 -52.76
C VAL A 1094 16.14 17.71 -53.78
N HIS A 1095 15.80 17.26 -54.99
CA HIS A 1095 15.32 18.13 -56.07
C HIS A 1095 13.99 18.82 -55.72
N ASN A 1096 13.07 18.09 -55.09
CA ASN A 1096 11.79 18.64 -54.63
C ASN A 1096 11.98 19.69 -53.53
N ALA A 1097 12.89 19.44 -52.58
CA ALA A 1097 13.23 20.39 -51.52
C ALA A 1097 13.89 21.66 -52.06
N THR A 1098 14.83 21.53 -52.99
CA THR A 1098 15.51 22.68 -53.63
C THR A 1098 14.52 23.51 -54.45
N THR A 1099 13.64 22.87 -55.22
CA THR A 1099 12.60 23.57 -56.00
C THR A 1099 11.63 24.33 -55.10
N LEU A 1100 11.21 23.73 -53.98
CA LEU A 1100 10.32 24.38 -53.02
C LEU A 1100 10.95 25.64 -52.41
N VAL A 1101 12.23 25.57 -52.04
CA VAL A 1101 12.91 26.68 -51.38
C VAL A 1101 13.22 27.81 -52.36
N ASN A 1102 13.65 27.48 -53.58
CA ASN A 1102 13.89 28.45 -54.66
C ASN A 1102 12.61 29.17 -55.13
N THR A 1103 11.44 28.51 -55.05
CA THR A 1103 10.15 29.12 -55.43
C THR A 1103 9.49 29.91 -54.31
N THR A 1104 9.81 29.62 -53.05
CA THR A 1104 9.17 30.24 -51.89
C THR A 1104 10.08 31.17 -51.07
N ASN A 1105 11.30 31.45 -51.55
CA ASN A 1105 12.37 32.12 -50.79
C ASN A 1105 12.51 31.54 -49.36
N GLY A 1106 12.61 30.21 -49.28
CA GLY A 1106 12.81 29.51 -48.01
C GLY A 1106 14.24 29.60 -47.48
N ASP A 1107 14.42 29.28 -46.22
CA ASP A 1107 15.74 29.09 -45.60
C ASP A 1107 16.14 27.60 -45.61
N VAL A 1108 17.36 27.31 -45.14
CA VAL A 1108 17.89 25.94 -45.05
C VAL A 1108 17.07 25.06 -44.11
N GLN A 1109 16.44 25.62 -43.06
CA GLN A 1109 15.60 24.86 -42.16
C GLN A 1109 14.33 24.36 -42.86
N LYS A 1110 13.72 25.20 -43.71
CA LYS A 1110 12.59 24.81 -44.56
C LYS A 1110 12.99 23.75 -45.59
N TRP A 1111 14.19 23.86 -46.15
CA TRP A 1111 14.77 22.85 -47.04
C TRP A 1111 14.88 21.48 -46.34
N LEU A 1112 15.50 21.44 -45.15
CA LEU A 1112 15.72 20.23 -44.34
C LEU A 1112 14.41 19.56 -43.92
N ASN A 1113 13.43 20.35 -43.49
CA ASN A 1113 12.13 19.83 -43.09
C ASN A 1113 11.43 19.14 -44.26
N HIS A 1114 11.46 19.73 -45.46
CA HIS A 1114 10.84 19.13 -46.64
C HIS A 1114 11.61 17.90 -47.15
N PHE A 1115 12.94 17.98 -47.18
CA PHE A 1115 13.82 16.89 -47.58
C PHE A 1115 13.62 15.65 -46.69
N THR A 1116 13.65 15.81 -45.37
CA THR A 1116 13.48 14.70 -44.41
C THR A 1116 12.05 14.16 -44.39
N GLN A 1117 11.03 15.00 -44.57
CA GLN A 1117 9.64 14.55 -44.70
C GLN A 1117 9.43 13.62 -45.91
N GLN A 1118 10.03 13.92 -47.06
CA GLN A 1118 9.93 13.06 -48.24
C GLN A 1118 10.60 11.69 -48.04
N LEU A 1119 11.57 11.60 -47.13
CA LEU A 1119 12.32 10.38 -46.84
C LEU A 1119 11.76 9.56 -45.68
N SER A 1120 10.82 10.07 -44.87
CA SER A 1120 10.36 9.40 -43.64
C SER A 1120 9.74 8.01 -43.84
N ASN A 1121 9.10 7.78 -44.99
CA ASN A 1121 8.52 6.48 -45.37
C ASN A 1121 9.54 5.52 -46.01
N VAL A 1122 10.78 5.98 -46.22
CA VAL A 1122 11.80 5.32 -47.01
C VAL A 1122 13.07 5.04 -46.19
N LEU A 1123 13.42 5.94 -45.26
CA LEU A 1123 14.57 5.86 -44.37
C LEU A 1123 14.18 6.31 -42.96
N ILE A 1124 14.79 5.69 -41.94
CA ILE A 1124 14.79 6.22 -40.58
C ILE A 1124 15.84 7.34 -40.54
N PHE A 1125 15.44 8.54 -40.98
CA PHE A 1125 16.29 9.73 -41.07
C PHE A 1125 15.45 10.99 -40.87
N SER A 1126 15.90 11.89 -40.00
CA SER A 1126 15.17 13.07 -39.56
C SER A 1126 16.10 14.29 -39.41
N VAL A 1127 15.52 15.47 -39.22
CA VAL A 1127 16.28 16.70 -38.94
C VAL A 1127 17.14 16.54 -37.66
N LYS A 1128 16.70 15.75 -36.68
CA LYS A 1128 17.46 15.50 -35.45
C LYS A 1128 18.80 14.81 -35.72
N ASP A 1129 18.90 14.02 -36.78
CA ASP A 1129 20.14 13.34 -37.19
C ASP A 1129 21.19 14.32 -37.76
N LEU A 1130 20.76 15.54 -38.06
CA LEU A 1130 21.58 16.66 -38.54
C LEU A 1130 21.83 17.73 -37.46
N ASN A 1131 21.37 17.52 -36.22
CA ASN A 1131 21.64 18.44 -35.10
C ASN A 1131 23.14 18.48 -34.75
N GLY A 1132 23.64 19.69 -34.48
CA GLY A 1132 25.06 19.94 -34.20
C GLY A 1132 25.89 20.29 -35.45
N VAL A 1133 25.28 20.37 -36.63
CA VAL A 1133 25.92 20.83 -37.86
C VAL A 1133 25.60 22.30 -38.08
N SER A 1134 26.62 23.17 -38.15
CA SER A 1134 26.45 24.60 -38.46
C SER A 1134 25.97 24.77 -39.90
N HIS A 1135 24.81 25.40 -40.08
CA HIS A 1135 24.16 25.62 -41.39
C HIS A 1135 23.78 27.09 -41.62
N ASP A 1136 24.20 28.00 -40.73
CA ASP A 1136 23.83 29.43 -40.74
C ASP A 1136 24.35 30.20 -41.96
N SER A 1137 25.31 29.62 -42.71
CA SER A 1137 25.90 30.21 -43.91
C SER A 1137 25.51 29.52 -45.22
N VAL A 1138 24.56 28.57 -45.19
CA VAL A 1138 24.08 27.86 -46.40
C VAL A 1138 23.01 28.71 -47.09
N ASN A 1139 23.32 29.20 -48.29
CA ASN A 1139 22.46 30.10 -49.06
C ASN A 1139 22.35 29.74 -50.55
N ASP A 1140 23.18 28.83 -51.07
CA ASP A 1140 23.14 28.36 -52.46
C ASP A 1140 22.62 26.92 -52.53
N PHE A 1141 21.29 26.79 -52.58
CA PHE A 1141 20.60 25.50 -52.63
C PHE A 1141 20.80 24.75 -53.95
N SER A 1142 21.16 25.46 -55.03
CA SER A 1142 21.50 24.83 -56.31
C SER A 1142 22.87 24.15 -56.23
N LEU A 1143 23.86 24.81 -55.63
CA LEU A 1143 25.15 24.20 -55.32
C LEU A 1143 24.99 23.02 -54.34
N LEU A 1144 24.13 23.16 -53.31
CA LEU A 1144 23.83 22.09 -52.36
C LEU A 1144 23.24 20.84 -53.06
N GLU A 1145 22.29 21.02 -53.97
CA GLU A 1145 21.71 19.92 -54.76
C GLU A 1145 22.78 19.22 -55.61
N ASP A 1146 23.63 19.99 -56.30
CA ASP A 1146 24.68 19.44 -57.16
C ASP A 1146 25.70 18.64 -56.37
N VAL A 1147 26.11 19.14 -55.20
CA VAL A 1147 27.05 18.45 -54.31
C VAL A 1147 26.45 17.16 -53.78
N ILE A 1148 25.22 17.18 -53.28
CA ILE A 1148 24.54 15.96 -52.81
C ILE A 1148 24.40 14.95 -53.95
N ARG A 1149 24.10 15.40 -55.17
CA ARG A 1149 23.98 14.53 -56.35
C ARG A 1149 25.29 13.84 -56.71
N VAL A 1150 26.43 14.51 -56.54
CA VAL A 1150 27.76 13.94 -56.80
C VAL A 1150 28.19 13.03 -55.65
N GLU A 1151 28.11 13.51 -54.41
CA GLU A 1151 28.58 12.78 -53.23
C GLU A 1151 27.72 11.55 -52.94
N LEU A 1152 26.39 11.61 -53.15
CA LEU A 1152 25.53 10.45 -52.97
C LEU A 1152 25.86 9.31 -53.96
N LYS A 1153 26.38 9.62 -55.16
CA LYS A 1153 26.89 8.59 -56.09
C LYS A 1153 28.14 7.92 -55.53
N SER A 1154 29.02 8.69 -54.88
CA SER A 1154 30.18 8.17 -54.18
C SER A 1154 29.75 7.26 -53.03
N VAL A 1155 28.87 7.74 -52.15
CA VAL A 1155 28.32 6.98 -51.01
C VAL A 1155 27.63 5.69 -51.48
N SER A 1156 26.84 5.76 -52.55
CA SER A 1156 26.17 4.57 -53.12
C SER A 1156 27.18 3.57 -53.67
N SER A 1157 28.27 4.04 -54.28
CA SER A 1157 29.36 3.19 -54.78
C SER A 1157 30.14 2.54 -53.63
N GLU A 1158 30.43 3.29 -52.56
CA GLU A 1158 31.07 2.76 -51.36
C GLU A 1158 30.21 1.70 -50.66
N ILE A 1159 28.91 1.95 -50.52
CA ILE A 1159 27.97 0.98 -49.95
C ILE A 1159 27.97 -0.30 -50.80
N LYS A 1160 27.89 -0.17 -52.13
CA LYS A 1160 27.93 -1.32 -53.06
C LYS A 1160 29.25 -2.11 -52.98
N GLN A 1161 30.38 -1.45 -52.75
CA GLN A 1161 31.69 -2.10 -52.59
C GLN A 1161 31.81 -2.84 -51.27
N LYS A 1162 31.15 -2.36 -50.21
CA LYS A 1162 31.18 -2.97 -48.89
C LYS A 1162 30.28 -4.20 -48.75
N PHE A 1163 29.45 -4.52 -49.75
CA PHE A 1163 28.60 -5.71 -49.70
C PHE A 1163 29.41 -7.00 -49.70
N SER A 1164 29.50 -7.62 -48.53
CA SER A 1164 30.13 -8.91 -48.31
C SER A 1164 29.25 -9.80 -47.42
N THR A 1165 29.55 -11.09 -47.44
CA THR A 1165 28.95 -12.10 -46.56
C THR A 1165 29.13 -11.74 -45.08
N GLU A 1166 30.25 -11.09 -44.72
CA GLU A 1166 30.55 -10.68 -43.34
C GLU A 1166 29.79 -9.41 -42.91
N THR A 1167 29.64 -8.44 -43.81
CA THR A 1167 29.04 -7.14 -43.46
C THR A 1167 27.52 -7.18 -43.45
N PHE A 1168 26.90 -8.04 -44.26
CA PHE A 1168 25.44 -8.13 -44.35
C PHE A 1168 24.75 -8.43 -43.00
N PRO A 1169 25.10 -9.49 -42.24
CA PRO A 1169 24.43 -9.81 -40.97
C PRO A 1169 24.75 -8.85 -39.82
N VAL A 1170 25.91 -8.19 -39.86
CA VAL A 1170 26.34 -7.22 -38.82
C VAL A 1170 25.54 -5.91 -38.90
N ASN A 1171 25.05 -5.56 -40.09
CA ASN A 1171 24.27 -4.33 -40.32
C ASN A 1171 22.76 -4.48 -40.07
N LEU A 1172 22.32 -5.62 -39.53
CA LEU A 1172 20.93 -5.90 -39.17
C LEU A 1172 20.75 -5.89 -37.65
N GLU A 1173 19.66 -5.27 -37.18
CA GLU A 1173 19.20 -5.48 -35.80
C GLU A 1173 18.81 -6.94 -35.61
N HIS A 1174 18.97 -7.46 -34.38
CA HIS A 1174 18.70 -8.85 -34.04
C HIS A 1174 17.34 -9.35 -34.54
N LYS A 1175 16.27 -8.56 -34.34
CA LYS A 1175 14.90 -8.91 -34.75
C LYS A 1175 14.68 -8.95 -36.27
N ASP A 1176 15.56 -8.32 -37.05
CA ASP A 1176 15.44 -8.18 -38.51
C ASP A 1176 16.32 -9.21 -39.26
N ARG A 1177 17.04 -10.09 -38.54
CA ARG A 1177 17.90 -11.11 -39.17
C ARG A 1177 17.10 -12.31 -39.71
N PRO A 1178 17.46 -12.87 -40.88
CA PRO A 1178 16.69 -13.96 -41.48
C PRO A 1178 16.62 -15.23 -40.62
N ASP A 1179 17.70 -15.57 -39.91
CA ASP A 1179 17.76 -16.70 -38.98
C ASP A 1179 16.83 -16.50 -37.79
N GLU A 1180 16.84 -15.33 -37.16
CA GLU A 1180 15.96 -15.00 -36.04
C GLU A 1180 14.48 -15.01 -36.43
N ILE A 1181 14.12 -14.46 -37.60
CA ILE A 1181 12.74 -14.52 -38.11
C ILE A 1181 12.31 -15.97 -38.36
N LEU A 1182 13.22 -16.83 -38.84
CA LEU A 1182 12.94 -18.25 -39.06
C LEU A 1182 12.91 -19.05 -37.76
N ILE A 1183 13.73 -18.71 -36.77
CA ILE A 1183 13.70 -19.30 -35.43
C ILE A 1183 12.37 -18.99 -34.77
N ASP A 1184 11.91 -17.74 -34.80
CA ASP A 1184 10.59 -17.38 -34.28
C ASP A 1184 9.49 -18.16 -35.00
N HIS A 1185 9.62 -18.38 -36.30
CA HIS A 1185 8.62 -19.12 -37.06
C HIS A 1185 8.63 -20.64 -36.83
N LEU A 1186 9.81 -21.26 -36.69
CA LEU A 1186 9.98 -22.73 -36.64
C LEU A 1186 10.14 -23.28 -35.22
N CYS A 1187 10.54 -22.45 -34.25
CA CYS A 1187 10.83 -22.85 -32.87
C CYS A 1187 9.79 -22.37 -31.84
N GLN A 1188 8.74 -21.65 -32.24
CA GLN A 1188 7.55 -21.37 -31.42
C GLN A 1188 6.64 -22.61 -31.34
N CYS A 1189 7.10 -23.62 -30.60
CA CYS A 1189 6.45 -24.93 -30.49
C CYS A 1189 6.77 -25.59 -29.14
N CYS A 1190 6.19 -26.75 -28.85
CA CYS A 1190 6.42 -27.45 -27.59
C CYS A 1190 7.81 -28.10 -27.54
N TRP A 1191 8.58 -27.82 -26.48
CA TRP A 1191 9.92 -28.39 -26.27
C TRP A 1191 9.99 -29.37 -25.09
N VAL A 1192 8.85 -29.77 -24.53
CA VAL A 1192 8.79 -30.78 -23.45
C VAL A 1192 9.34 -32.10 -23.97
N GLN A 1193 10.30 -32.69 -23.24
CA GLN A 1193 10.93 -33.96 -23.60
C GLN A 1193 10.30 -35.13 -22.83
N CYS A 1194 10.21 -36.29 -23.47
CA CYS A 1194 9.79 -37.54 -22.85
C CYS A 1194 10.75 -37.90 -21.70
N PRO A 1195 10.24 -38.17 -20.48
CA PRO A 1195 11.09 -38.42 -19.31
C PRO A 1195 11.89 -39.73 -19.39
N PHE A 1196 11.52 -40.66 -20.28
CA PHE A 1196 12.20 -41.95 -20.41
C PHE A 1196 13.34 -41.96 -21.42
N CYS A 1197 13.23 -41.18 -22.51
CA CYS A 1197 14.18 -41.24 -23.62
C CYS A 1197 14.68 -39.87 -24.08
N GLY A 1198 14.16 -38.77 -23.53
CA GLY A 1198 14.54 -37.41 -23.92
C GLY A 1198 14.00 -36.93 -25.28
N ALA A 1199 13.10 -37.66 -25.93
CA ALA A 1199 12.51 -37.27 -27.21
C ALA A 1199 11.56 -36.06 -27.07
N SER A 1200 11.72 -35.02 -27.88
CA SER A 1200 10.92 -33.78 -27.82
C SER A 1200 9.49 -33.96 -28.35
N CYS A 1201 8.52 -33.29 -27.72
CA CYS A 1201 7.13 -33.30 -28.16
C CYS A 1201 6.97 -32.67 -29.56
N THR A 1202 6.19 -33.32 -30.43
CA THR A 1202 5.98 -32.86 -31.82
C THR A 1202 4.89 -31.81 -31.97
N ASN A 1203 4.26 -31.36 -30.88
CA ASN A 1203 3.19 -30.36 -30.96
C ASN A 1203 3.77 -28.98 -31.35
N THR A 1204 3.14 -28.35 -32.34
CA THR A 1204 3.57 -27.07 -32.92
C THR A 1204 3.09 -25.86 -32.13
N ILE A 1205 2.33 -26.04 -31.04
CA ILE A 1205 1.86 -24.95 -30.17
C ILE A 1205 2.67 -24.96 -28.87
N GLU A 1206 3.25 -23.82 -28.51
CA GLU A 1206 3.96 -23.65 -27.25
C GLU A 1206 2.98 -23.75 -26.06
N LYS A 1207 3.34 -24.52 -25.01
CA LYS A 1207 2.54 -24.71 -23.77
C LYS A 1207 1.11 -25.22 -24.00
N HIS A 1208 0.90 -26.12 -24.98
CA HIS A 1208 -0.41 -26.74 -25.18
C HIS A 1208 -0.89 -27.54 -23.96
N SER A 1209 -2.21 -27.58 -23.74
CA SER A 1209 -2.85 -28.17 -22.55
C SER A 1209 -3.18 -29.67 -22.64
N GLY A 1210 -2.88 -30.34 -23.76
CA GLY A 1210 -3.08 -31.78 -23.95
C GLY A 1210 -1.80 -32.63 -23.75
N ASP A 1211 -1.94 -33.96 -23.83
CA ASP A 1211 -0.84 -34.91 -23.64
C ASP A 1211 0.35 -34.67 -24.58
N HIS A 1212 1.56 -34.71 -24.03
CA HIS A 1212 2.79 -34.64 -24.82
C HIS A 1212 3.04 -35.99 -25.49
N SER A 1213 3.02 -35.99 -26.82
CA SER A 1213 3.32 -37.17 -27.63
C SER A 1213 4.49 -36.90 -28.57
N VAL A 1214 5.18 -37.99 -28.90
CA VAL A 1214 6.20 -38.06 -29.95
C VAL A 1214 5.98 -39.38 -30.71
N PRO A 1215 6.01 -39.40 -32.05
CA PRO A 1215 5.76 -40.62 -32.82
C PRO A 1215 6.82 -41.71 -32.62
N PHE A 1216 8.05 -41.31 -32.25
CA PHE A 1216 9.19 -42.21 -32.06
C PHE A 1216 9.98 -41.82 -30.81
N HIS A 1217 10.10 -42.74 -29.87
CA HIS A 1217 10.97 -42.56 -28.69
C HIS A 1217 12.43 -42.90 -29.03
N ARG A 1218 13.39 -42.23 -28.36
CA ARG A 1218 14.82 -42.54 -28.51
C ARG A 1218 15.15 -43.86 -27.79
N VAL A 1219 16.19 -44.56 -28.24
CA VAL A 1219 16.62 -45.86 -27.67
C VAL A 1219 17.34 -45.61 -26.34
N ASN A 1220 17.03 -46.41 -25.30
CA ASN A 1220 17.53 -46.18 -23.92
C ASN A 1220 19.06 -46.06 -23.76
N GLY A 1221 19.86 -46.60 -24.69
CA GLY A 1221 21.33 -46.47 -24.65
C GLY A 1221 21.88 -45.08 -25.01
N PHE A 1222 21.02 -44.14 -25.44
CA PHE A 1222 21.43 -42.76 -25.79
C PHE A 1222 21.25 -41.75 -24.65
N THR A 1223 20.70 -42.15 -23.50
CA THR A 1223 20.53 -41.27 -22.32
C THR A 1223 21.63 -41.43 -21.27
N GLY A 1224 22.66 -42.26 -21.56
CA GLY A 1224 23.66 -42.72 -20.60
C GLY A 1224 23.26 -44.04 -19.96
#